data_AF-A0A8J7DUZ4-F1
#
_entry.id   AF-A0A8J7DUZ4-F1
#
_cell.length_a   1.000
_cell.length_b   1.000
_cell.length_c   1.000
_cell.angle_alpha   90.00
_cell.angle_beta   90.00
_cell.angle_gamma   90.00
#
_symmetry.space_group_name_H-M   'P 1'
#
loop_
_entity.id
_entity.type
_entity.pdbx_description
1 polymer ?
#
loop_
_entity_poly.entity_id
_entity_poly.type
_entity_poly.pdbx_seq_one_letter_code
_entity_poly.pdbx_strand_id
1 'polypeptide(L)'
;TGNSALGGDWSLEESTGEIEATLAFRSDVLESYQEIFQIFTATNVGELIASITTANVNGEADTIRLTPNGTYTLTAVDNVTDGANGLPSILADGGNSLTIEGFGSTIERGAAAPNFRIFHVQGGADLQLSDVTLSNGSTQTVGGFRERSGGAIFNKGTLRATNSTISGNTANANGGGIFSDSATAVTTITNSTISGNTANSGGGIYSYGTTTITNSTLSGNTATNTGGGIYNRDTVIITDSTISGNSANGNGGGGIKNYGTATITNSTISGNTANAGSGGGIYNYGAIGSITTITNSTISGNTANTRGGGIDNFGVEVRVSNSTISDNTSNAKGGGMYNYGTATVSNSTISGNTSNTSGGGIYNYGTATVSNSTIFNNTAASGGGIYNDGFGPGAVTNLDNSIIAGNTAITADPDVGRNTPANNTFNDSGNNLIGEDTLGVFTNSTLVGTTGNPLDPRLAPLGNYGGTTQTNALLPDSRALDAGSNALVPGGINTDQRGAARIANGTVDIGAFESQGFSLTPIAGTPQSTTVDTTFSTNLQVQLTENFANSPIPNVTIAFAPPSGGASGSFSSANTAITDASGIATANLFTANTIAGNYQVAASTTNVTPASFNLTNTPDSPSRLQLLGGDNQTTLILTPFTNDLSLQVFDQFDNPVSNVAITFTAPGTGASGAFGSSNFTTNASGIVSTSFSANEFAGSYQVTAGVSGVDPITFNLANTSLAIITPFIINPVDLTQLATISTDTPVIYFIGESSNLIVDPIFAEIEVQFTQEFENYFGFSDSSTTTGDLSSDSTTAVGFSSSSGSSETVSLEQVQKALQDLESATGIKPAIIYAIFIPSTTSPPPDSNNEKSETAFARNAINPPQTLWQFNEQGLSSTPEAQLAANSSAVQPTDLLELVLVTSSGQPIRHSVRVTRAEVETVTNRFRRSVTNVRRRGAYRNPAQQMYQWLIAPLEEDLKEQDISNLVFVMDADLRSIPLAALHDGDNFIVENYSIGLMPSLSLSDTSYRDLRGTSMLAMGADTFDTQNSLPAVPVELEILTEQLWRGNAFLNEDFTLNNLKAARAQNPYGIIHLATHGEFKSGKPSNSYIQLDDTQLTLDQLRTLGWHDPPVELLVLSACRTALGDVEAELGFAGLAVAAGVKTALGSLWYVSDGGTLGLMTTFYEQLQEVPIKAEALRLAQLAMIEGEVQIENGQLITPTQSFPLPPTLVSSEGVDLSHPYYWSAFTMIGNPW
;
A
#
# COMPACT_ATOMS: atom_id res chain seq x y z
N THR A 1 8.63 -14.20 50.64
CA THR A 1 8.93 -15.63 50.37
C THR A 1 7.64 -16.43 50.42
N GLY A 2 7.12 -16.88 49.27
CA GLY A 2 5.84 -17.60 49.19
C GLY A 2 5.91 -19.02 49.75
N ASN A 3 5.89 -19.16 51.08
CA ASN A 3 5.80 -20.44 51.77
C ASN A 3 4.58 -20.43 52.70
N SER A 4 3.52 -21.12 52.31
CA SER A 4 2.25 -21.21 53.04
C SER A 4 2.40 -21.77 54.46
N ALA A 5 3.48 -22.51 54.77
CA ALA A 5 3.79 -22.96 56.13
C ALA A 5 4.19 -21.82 57.10
N LEU A 6 4.32 -20.58 56.62
CA LEU A 6 4.56 -19.38 57.44
C LEU A 6 3.33 -18.47 57.60
N GLY A 7 2.18 -18.83 57.01
CA GLY A 7 0.87 -18.33 57.43
C GLY A 7 0.42 -16.94 56.94
N GLY A 8 0.89 -16.47 55.78
CA GLY A 8 0.34 -15.29 55.09
C GLY A 8 -0.17 -15.64 53.69
N ASP A 9 -1.37 -15.19 53.34
CA ASP A 9 -2.00 -15.37 52.03
C ASP A 9 -1.78 -14.11 51.16
N TRP A 10 -0.76 -14.17 50.30
CA TRP A 10 -0.35 -13.04 49.47
C TRP A 10 -1.45 -12.54 48.51
N SER A 11 -2.30 -13.44 48.02
CA SER A 11 -3.39 -13.07 47.11
C SER A 11 -4.53 -12.35 47.84
N LEU A 12 -4.72 -12.64 49.13
CA LEU A 12 -5.66 -11.91 49.98
C LEU A 12 -5.10 -10.54 50.40
N GLU A 13 -3.82 -10.46 50.78
CA GLU A 13 -3.16 -9.19 51.15
C GLU A 13 -3.12 -8.21 49.96
N GLU A 14 -2.78 -8.68 48.76
CA GLU A 14 -2.73 -7.86 47.53
C GLU A 14 -4.11 -7.38 47.07
N SER A 15 -5.17 -8.20 47.24
CA SER A 15 -6.53 -7.86 46.82
C SER A 15 -7.32 -7.03 47.84
N THR A 16 -6.91 -6.99 49.11
CA THR A 16 -7.64 -6.28 50.18
C THR A 16 -6.89 -5.08 50.77
N GLY A 17 -5.55 -5.06 50.73
CA GLY A 17 -4.71 -3.98 51.25
C GLY A 17 -4.49 -3.99 52.78
N GLU A 18 -4.96 -5.01 53.50
CA GLU A 18 -4.57 -5.27 54.90
C GLU A 18 -3.61 -6.47 55.00
N ILE A 19 -2.69 -6.44 55.97
CA ILE A 19 -1.65 -7.47 56.17
C ILE A 19 -2.06 -8.39 57.34
N GLU A 20 -2.17 -9.69 57.09
CA GLU A 20 -2.65 -10.71 58.08
C GLU A 20 -1.54 -11.31 58.95
N ALA A 21 -0.41 -10.62 59.17
CA ALA A 21 0.72 -11.15 59.94
C ALA A 21 1.33 -10.19 60.99
N THR A 22 1.21 -10.54 62.27
CA THR A 22 1.91 -9.84 63.38
C THR A 22 3.34 -10.37 63.61
N LEU A 23 4.14 -10.48 62.54
CA LEU A 23 5.51 -11.01 62.59
C LEU A 23 6.46 -10.16 61.75
N ALA A 24 7.47 -9.57 62.40
CA ALA A 24 8.41 -8.67 61.73
C ALA A 24 9.36 -9.41 60.78
N PHE A 25 9.49 -8.90 59.57
CA PHE A 25 10.56 -9.30 58.64
C PHE A 25 11.95 -9.05 59.25
N ARG A 26 12.94 -9.86 58.85
CA ARG A 26 14.33 -9.60 59.19
C ARG A 26 14.86 -8.44 58.33
N SER A 27 15.75 -7.62 58.90
CA SER A 27 16.23 -6.38 58.28
C SER A 27 17.04 -6.60 56.99
N ASP A 28 17.73 -7.74 56.90
CA ASP A 28 18.46 -8.19 55.71
C ASP A 28 17.53 -8.40 54.49
N VAL A 29 16.29 -8.86 54.73
CA VAL A 29 15.27 -9.02 53.68
C VAL A 29 14.65 -7.68 53.27
N LEU A 30 14.59 -6.69 54.17
CA LEU A 30 14.13 -5.34 53.83
C LEU A 30 15.16 -4.61 52.95
N GLU A 31 16.45 -4.61 53.32
CA GLU A 31 17.52 -4.02 52.50
C GLU A 31 17.54 -4.64 51.09
N SER A 32 17.31 -5.95 50.99
CA SER A 32 17.22 -6.68 49.71
C SER A 32 16.00 -6.35 48.84
N TYR A 33 15.03 -5.56 49.36
CA TYR A 33 13.83 -5.14 48.63
C TYR A 33 13.87 -3.67 48.19
N GLN A 34 14.88 -2.90 48.60
CA GLN A 34 14.96 -1.46 48.31
C GLN A 34 15.36 -1.14 46.85
N GLU A 35 16.04 -2.05 46.15
CA GLU A 35 16.39 -1.90 44.72
C GLU A 35 15.18 -2.12 43.76
N ILE A 36 13.95 -2.26 44.28
CA ILE A 36 12.73 -2.35 43.48
C ILE A 36 12.09 -0.96 43.40
N PHE A 37 12.06 -0.38 42.18
CA PHE A 37 11.47 0.93 41.85
C PHE A 37 10.23 1.27 42.69
N GLN A 38 10.24 2.40 43.39
CA GLN A 38 9.09 2.78 44.22
C GLN A 38 7.92 3.21 43.33
N ILE A 39 6.87 2.37 43.30
CA ILE A 39 5.65 2.65 42.53
C ILE A 39 4.64 3.37 43.41
N PHE A 40 4.38 4.64 43.10
CA PHE A 40 3.28 5.40 43.68
C PHE A 40 2.06 5.33 42.77
N THR A 41 0.86 5.37 43.36
CA THR A 41 -0.38 5.63 42.60
C THR A 41 -0.98 6.93 43.12
N ALA A 42 -1.35 7.82 42.21
CA ALA A 42 -2.02 9.07 42.51
C ALA A 42 -3.39 9.11 41.82
N THR A 43 -4.46 9.26 42.59
CA THR A 43 -5.84 9.39 42.10
C THR A 43 -6.29 10.85 41.98
N ASN A 44 -5.57 11.76 42.64
CA ASN A 44 -5.87 13.19 42.70
C ASN A 44 -4.60 14.04 42.85
N VAL A 45 -4.77 15.36 42.75
CA VAL A 45 -3.68 16.35 42.84
C VAL A 45 -2.90 16.27 44.16
N GLY A 46 -3.55 15.98 45.28
CA GLY A 46 -2.89 15.89 46.59
C GLY A 46 -1.93 14.71 46.67
N GLU A 47 -2.37 13.54 46.19
CA GLU A 47 -1.52 12.34 46.09
C GLU A 47 -0.39 12.51 45.07
N LEU A 48 -0.62 13.20 43.96
CA LEU A 48 0.41 13.51 42.97
C LEU A 48 1.51 14.40 43.57
N ILE A 49 1.12 15.46 44.30
CA ILE A 49 2.05 16.33 45.03
C ILE A 49 2.83 15.51 46.09
N ALA A 50 2.18 14.67 46.88
CA ALA A 50 2.82 13.84 47.90
C ALA A 50 3.79 12.80 47.31
N SER A 51 3.43 12.19 46.18
CA SER A 51 4.26 11.20 45.47
C SER A 51 5.54 11.86 44.92
N ILE A 52 5.42 12.98 44.20
CA ILE A 52 6.57 13.75 43.71
C ILE A 52 7.44 14.24 44.89
N THR A 53 6.82 14.66 46.00
CA THR A 53 7.56 15.09 47.21
C THR A 53 8.37 13.95 47.83
N THR A 54 7.92 12.70 47.73
CA THR A 54 8.62 11.52 48.26
C THR A 54 9.76 11.08 47.34
N ALA A 55 9.48 10.99 46.04
CA ALA A 55 10.44 10.68 44.98
C ALA A 55 11.64 11.65 44.95
N ASN A 56 11.41 12.92 45.27
CA ASN A 56 12.45 13.95 45.31
C ASN A 56 13.54 13.77 46.39
N VAL A 57 13.42 12.80 47.30
CA VAL A 57 14.26 12.69 48.51
C VAL A 57 14.57 11.26 48.98
N ASN A 58 14.16 10.21 48.27
CA ASN A 58 14.29 8.82 48.73
C ASN A 58 15.63 8.16 48.39
N GLY A 59 16.37 8.65 47.39
CA GLY A 59 17.63 8.07 46.93
C GLY A 59 17.49 7.02 45.82
N GLU A 60 16.28 6.81 45.28
CA GLU A 60 15.94 5.69 44.38
C GLU A 60 15.29 6.16 43.05
N ALA A 61 15.00 5.22 42.15
CA ALA A 61 14.28 5.50 40.91
C ALA A 61 12.78 5.23 41.03
N ASP A 62 11.96 6.19 40.61
CA ASP A 62 10.53 6.25 40.96
C ASP A 62 9.59 6.13 39.76
N THR A 63 8.39 5.62 40.02
CA THR A 63 7.30 5.55 39.04
C THR A 63 5.98 5.98 39.67
N ILE A 64 5.43 7.12 39.24
CA ILE A 64 4.10 7.59 39.65
C ILE A 64 3.07 7.23 38.59
N ARG A 65 2.12 6.37 38.94
CA ARG A 65 0.96 6.02 38.11
C ARG A 65 -0.19 6.97 38.39
N LEU A 66 -0.70 7.61 37.34
CA LEU A 66 -1.97 8.33 37.39
C LEU A 66 -3.13 7.36 37.18
N THR A 67 -4.30 7.64 37.76
CA THR A 67 -5.55 6.96 37.37
C THR A 67 -5.81 7.15 35.87
N PRO A 68 -5.98 6.08 35.07
CA PRO A 68 -6.18 6.18 33.62
C PRO A 68 -7.30 7.14 33.21
N ASN A 69 -7.03 7.96 32.20
CA ASN A 69 -7.89 9.05 31.73
C ASN A 69 -8.25 10.12 32.80
N GLY A 70 -7.56 10.15 33.94
CA GLY A 70 -7.82 11.08 35.03
C GLY A 70 -7.53 12.55 34.68
N THR A 71 -8.22 13.48 35.36
CA THR A 71 -7.99 14.92 35.18
C THR A 71 -7.52 15.56 36.49
N TYR A 72 -6.30 16.12 36.46
CA TYR A 72 -5.59 16.66 37.61
C TYR A 72 -5.57 18.19 37.50
N THR A 73 -6.71 18.82 37.78
CA THR A 73 -6.86 20.27 37.71
C THR A 73 -6.17 20.96 38.88
N LEU A 74 -4.99 21.52 38.63
CA LEU A 74 -4.20 22.29 39.57
C LEU A 74 -4.87 23.66 39.81
N THR A 75 -5.17 23.99 41.07
CA THR A 75 -5.88 25.22 41.45
C THR A 75 -5.02 26.25 42.20
N ALA A 76 -3.79 25.89 42.57
CA ALA A 76 -2.90 26.71 43.40
C ALA A 76 -1.43 26.54 42.98
N VAL A 77 -0.58 27.48 43.45
CA VAL A 77 0.88 27.36 43.33
C VAL A 77 1.39 26.45 44.44
N ASP A 78 2.23 25.48 44.10
CA ASP A 78 2.97 24.63 45.05
C ASP A 78 4.31 25.27 45.42
N ASN A 79 5.12 25.60 44.39
CA ASN A 79 6.49 26.07 44.54
C ASN A 79 6.71 27.39 43.79
N VAL A 80 7.62 28.22 44.31
CA VAL A 80 7.96 29.56 43.78
C VAL A 80 9.47 29.77 43.57
N THR A 81 10.30 28.76 43.84
CA THR A 81 11.77 28.88 43.95
C THR A 81 12.43 29.36 42.64
N ASP A 82 11.86 29.01 41.49
CA ASP A 82 12.27 29.44 40.15
C ASP A 82 11.09 30.14 39.41
N GLY A 83 10.30 30.90 40.17
CA GLY A 83 8.95 31.33 39.79
C GLY A 83 7.92 30.21 40.00
N ALA A 84 6.64 30.52 39.73
CA ALA A 84 5.53 29.68 40.15
C ALA A 84 5.36 28.38 39.31
N ASN A 85 5.30 27.24 40.00
CA ASN A 85 4.84 25.94 39.48
C ASN A 85 3.76 25.30 40.37
N GLY A 86 2.82 24.58 39.75
CA GLY A 86 1.62 24.00 40.40
C GLY A 86 1.78 22.59 40.96
N LEU A 87 2.91 21.94 40.68
CA LEU A 87 3.41 20.71 41.31
C LEU A 87 4.81 20.99 41.87
N PRO A 88 5.35 20.15 42.78
CA PRO A 88 6.72 20.29 43.27
C PRO A 88 7.75 20.35 42.12
N SER A 89 8.88 21.01 42.37
CA SER A 89 10.00 20.96 41.43
C SER A 89 10.66 19.59 41.49
N ILE A 90 10.98 18.98 40.36
CA ILE A 90 11.70 17.70 40.30
C ILE A 90 13.17 17.96 40.63
N LEU A 91 13.70 17.26 41.63
CA LEU A 91 15.05 17.42 42.15
C LEU A 91 16.03 16.41 41.56
N ALA A 92 17.32 16.67 41.73
CA ALA A 92 18.38 15.73 41.37
C ALA A 92 18.58 14.72 42.52
N ASP A 93 17.92 13.58 42.42
CA ASP A 93 18.06 12.47 43.36
C ASP A 93 19.06 11.45 42.78
N GLY A 94 20.28 11.37 43.33
CA GLY A 94 21.30 10.35 43.01
C GLY A 94 21.88 10.29 41.57
N GLY A 95 21.15 10.77 40.56
CA GLY A 95 21.26 10.36 39.15
C GLY A 95 20.10 9.46 38.68
N ASN A 96 19.14 9.18 39.57
CA ASN A 96 17.90 8.47 39.32
C ASN A 96 16.91 9.30 38.49
N SER A 97 15.86 8.66 37.96
CA SER A 97 14.82 9.33 37.17
C SER A 97 13.43 9.11 37.75
N LEU A 98 12.64 10.19 37.79
CA LEU A 98 11.22 10.13 38.09
C LEU A 98 10.43 9.85 36.80
N THR A 99 9.68 8.75 36.77
CA THR A 99 8.75 8.41 35.69
C THR A 99 7.31 8.74 36.08
N ILE A 100 6.54 9.38 35.20
CA ILE A 100 5.10 9.59 35.34
C ILE A 100 4.36 8.81 34.25
N GLU A 101 3.49 7.89 34.68
CA GLU A 101 2.67 7.02 33.84
C GLU A 101 1.27 7.62 33.73
N GLY A 102 1.01 8.34 32.64
CA GLY A 102 -0.21 9.15 32.49
C GLY A 102 -1.45 8.36 32.11
N PHE A 103 -1.32 7.30 31.30
CA PHE A 103 -2.45 6.46 30.84
C PHE A 103 -3.62 7.29 30.26
N GLY A 104 -3.30 8.29 29.43
CA GLY A 104 -4.26 9.19 28.81
C GLY A 104 -4.72 10.36 29.69
N SER A 105 -4.21 10.48 30.93
CA SER A 105 -4.57 11.53 31.87
C SER A 105 -4.18 12.94 31.40
N THR A 106 -4.91 13.93 31.88
CA THR A 106 -4.60 15.36 31.71
C THR A 106 -4.19 15.97 33.04
N ILE A 107 -3.01 16.59 33.11
CA ILE A 107 -2.62 17.52 34.17
C ILE A 107 -2.78 18.93 33.61
N GLU A 108 -3.66 19.73 34.22
CA GLU A 108 -3.95 21.07 33.72
C GLU A 108 -3.92 22.13 34.83
N ARG A 109 -3.67 23.38 34.46
CA ARG A 109 -3.95 24.52 35.35
C ARG A 109 -5.40 24.96 35.14
N GLY A 110 -6.21 24.90 36.21
CA GLY A 110 -7.61 25.33 36.16
C GLY A 110 -7.76 26.81 35.77
N ALA A 111 -8.80 27.14 35.00
CA ALA A 111 -8.97 28.47 34.40
C ALA A 111 -8.93 29.64 35.41
N ALA A 112 -9.54 29.45 36.60
CA ALA A 112 -9.57 30.43 37.68
C ALA A 112 -8.35 30.41 38.62
N ALA A 113 -7.40 29.50 38.40
CA ALA A 113 -6.17 29.40 39.19
C ALA A 113 -5.22 30.58 38.89
N PRO A 114 -4.33 30.97 39.83
CA PRO A 114 -3.25 31.91 39.53
C PRO A 114 -2.35 31.41 38.39
N ASN A 115 -1.51 32.29 37.84
CA ASN A 115 -0.58 31.92 36.78
C ASN A 115 0.59 31.12 37.37
N PHE A 116 0.72 29.87 36.95
CA PHE A 116 1.87 29.00 37.17
C PHE A 116 2.03 28.03 36.00
N ARG A 117 3.26 27.52 35.82
CA ARG A 117 3.54 26.37 34.93
C ARG A 117 3.23 25.05 35.63
N ILE A 118 3.10 23.96 34.87
CA ILE A 118 2.81 22.64 35.45
C ILE A 118 4.05 22.09 36.18
N PHE A 119 5.17 21.93 35.46
CA PHE A 119 6.40 21.31 35.97
C PHE A 119 7.62 22.24 35.94
N HIS A 120 8.54 21.99 36.88
CA HIS A 120 9.91 22.50 36.85
C HIS A 120 10.89 21.36 37.13
N VAL A 121 11.83 21.11 36.21
CA VAL A 121 12.88 20.09 36.33
C VAL A 121 14.20 20.79 36.63
N GLN A 122 14.82 20.50 37.78
CA GLN A 122 16.07 21.14 38.19
C GLN A 122 17.30 20.55 37.46
N GLY A 123 18.43 21.24 37.58
CA GLY A 123 19.70 20.77 36.99
C GLY A 123 20.17 19.48 37.66
N GLY A 124 20.38 18.43 36.86
CA GLY A 124 20.73 17.09 37.34
C GLY A 124 19.53 16.17 37.65
N ALA A 125 18.30 16.68 37.56
CA ALA A 125 17.10 15.85 37.62
C ALA A 125 16.79 15.22 36.26
N ASP A 126 16.14 14.05 36.26
CA ASP A 126 15.64 13.38 35.06
C ASP A 126 14.14 13.07 35.21
N LEU A 127 13.31 13.71 34.38
CA LEU A 127 11.85 13.53 34.34
C LEU A 127 11.43 12.81 33.05
N GLN A 128 10.77 11.67 33.21
CA GLN A 128 10.19 10.90 32.12
C GLN A 128 8.67 10.98 32.17
N LEU A 129 8.05 11.52 31.11
CA LEU A 129 6.60 11.64 30.94
C LEU A 129 6.13 10.69 29.84
N SER A 130 5.10 9.89 30.12
CA SER A 130 4.59 8.91 29.17
C SER A 130 3.08 8.81 29.17
N ASP A 131 2.47 9.09 28.02
CA ASP A 131 1.01 9.08 27.78
C ASP A 131 0.22 10.04 28.69
N VAL A 132 0.69 11.30 28.78
CA VAL A 132 0.07 12.38 29.57
C VAL A 132 -0.19 13.63 28.71
N THR A 133 -1.28 14.34 29.00
CA THR A 133 -1.57 15.67 28.44
C THR A 133 -1.25 16.76 29.47
N LEU A 134 -0.47 17.77 29.10
CA LEU A 134 -0.17 18.95 29.90
C LEU A 134 -0.80 20.20 29.26
N SER A 135 -1.71 20.86 29.96
CA SER A 135 -2.47 21.97 29.36
C SER A 135 -2.77 23.14 30.30
N ASN A 136 -3.17 24.27 29.70
CA ASN A 136 -3.61 25.50 30.37
C ASN A 136 -2.59 26.18 31.31
N GLY A 137 -1.35 25.67 31.38
CA GLY A 137 -0.24 26.24 32.13
C GLY A 137 0.08 27.66 31.66
N SER A 138 0.39 28.57 32.60
CA SER A 138 0.47 30.00 32.31
C SER A 138 1.56 30.70 33.15
N THR A 139 2.51 31.39 32.52
CA THR A 139 3.42 32.30 33.24
C THR A 139 3.17 33.77 32.87
N GLN A 140 3.26 34.66 33.86
CA GLN A 140 3.04 36.09 33.72
C GLN A 140 3.97 36.83 34.67
N THR A 141 4.93 37.59 34.12
CA THR A 141 5.96 38.34 34.88
C THR A 141 5.39 39.17 36.05
N VAL A 142 5.38 38.64 37.28
CA VAL A 142 4.95 39.36 38.49
C VAL A 142 6.15 39.84 39.32
N GLY A 143 6.08 41.08 39.82
CA GLY A 143 6.88 41.53 40.97
C GLY A 143 8.39 41.71 40.77
N GLY A 144 8.92 41.47 39.57
CA GLY A 144 10.35 41.63 39.27
C GLY A 144 11.23 40.41 39.55
N PHE A 145 10.63 39.26 39.84
CA PHE A 145 11.34 37.98 39.89
C PHE A 145 11.66 37.49 38.47
N ARG A 146 12.69 36.63 38.34
CA ARG A 146 13.10 36.06 37.02
C ARG A 146 12.26 34.84 36.68
N GLU A 147 11.07 35.04 36.14
CA GLU A 147 10.27 33.96 35.54
C GLU A 147 10.91 33.45 34.25
N ARG A 148 11.96 32.64 34.40
CA ARG A 148 12.51 31.80 33.33
C ARG A 148 11.43 30.76 32.99
N SER A 149 10.67 31.08 31.95
CA SER A 149 9.35 30.49 31.70
C SER A 149 9.44 29.36 30.70
N GLY A 150 8.81 28.23 31.01
CA GLY A 150 8.25 27.30 30.04
C GLY A 150 6.81 27.01 30.48
N GLY A 151 5.80 27.28 29.64
CA GLY A 151 4.41 27.43 30.09
C GLY A 151 3.79 26.14 30.66
N ALA A 152 4.13 24.98 30.09
CA ALA A 152 3.90 23.69 30.73
C ALA A 152 5.11 23.27 31.57
N ILE A 153 6.30 23.23 30.95
CA ILE A 153 7.52 22.66 31.56
C ILE A 153 8.68 23.64 31.45
N PHE A 154 9.28 23.99 32.59
CA PHE A 154 10.59 24.63 32.67
C PHE A 154 11.67 23.59 32.99
N ASN A 155 12.69 23.46 32.15
CA ASN A 155 13.71 22.41 32.24
C ASN A 155 15.14 22.97 32.38
N LYS A 156 15.88 22.45 33.37
CA LYS A 156 17.32 22.67 33.55
C LYS A 156 18.14 21.36 33.55
N GLY A 157 17.46 20.22 33.55
CA GLY A 157 18.03 18.86 33.58
C GLY A 157 17.61 18.07 32.34
N THR A 158 17.24 16.81 32.54
CA THR A 158 16.76 15.93 31.47
C THR A 158 15.24 15.83 31.49
N LEU A 159 14.62 16.02 30.33
CA LEU A 159 13.20 15.80 30.08
C LEU A 159 13.03 14.80 28.94
N ARG A 160 12.28 13.72 29.17
CA ARG A 160 11.79 12.83 28.11
C ARG A 160 10.27 12.87 28.09
N ALA A 161 9.67 13.18 26.94
CA ALA A 161 8.23 13.12 26.73
C ALA A 161 7.91 12.13 25.60
N THR A 162 7.21 11.07 25.94
CA THR A 162 6.85 9.98 25.02
C THR A 162 5.33 9.83 24.96
N ASN A 163 4.77 9.62 23.76
CA ASN A 163 3.32 9.45 23.55
C ASN A 163 2.45 10.58 24.14
N SER A 164 3.01 11.76 24.43
CA SER A 164 2.41 12.79 25.31
C SER A 164 1.97 14.03 24.53
N THR A 165 1.06 14.82 25.10
CA THR A 165 0.55 16.07 24.51
C THR A 165 0.86 17.25 25.40
N ILE A 166 1.37 18.35 24.83
CA ILE A 166 1.62 19.61 25.54
C ILE A 166 0.89 20.70 24.76
N SER A 167 -0.28 21.15 25.23
CA SER A 167 -1.17 21.99 24.43
C SER A 167 -1.85 23.15 25.17
N GLY A 168 -2.06 24.26 24.45
CA GLY A 168 -2.74 25.46 24.98
C GLY A 168 -2.01 26.21 26.09
N ASN A 169 -0.73 25.90 26.35
CA ASN A 169 0.05 26.53 27.40
C ASN A 169 0.61 27.89 26.95
N THR A 170 0.77 28.82 27.90
CA THR A 170 1.15 30.21 27.62
C THR A 170 2.32 30.66 28.50
N ALA A 171 3.29 31.36 27.92
CA ALA A 171 4.41 31.96 28.63
C ALA A 171 4.61 33.43 28.22
N ASN A 172 4.94 34.31 29.17
CA ASN A 172 5.19 35.72 28.86
C ASN A 172 6.52 35.93 28.09
N ALA A 173 7.48 35.02 28.24
CA ALA A 173 8.83 35.13 27.71
C ALA A 173 9.17 33.97 26.74
N ASN A 174 9.79 32.90 27.24
CA ASN A 174 10.25 31.77 26.45
C ASN A 174 9.24 30.61 26.50
N GLY A 175 9.27 29.71 25.51
CA GLY A 175 8.74 28.35 25.60
C GLY A 175 7.28 28.23 26.01
N GLY A 176 6.34 28.35 25.06
CA GLY A 176 4.91 28.30 25.42
C GLY A 176 4.53 26.93 26.00
N GLY A 177 5.03 25.85 25.40
CA GLY A 177 5.03 24.52 25.99
C GLY A 177 6.26 24.30 26.88
N ILE A 178 7.45 24.27 26.28
CA ILE A 178 8.72 23.87 26.95
C ILE A 178 9.78 24.97 26.83
N PHE A 179 10.50 25.24 27.92
CA PHE A 179 11.77 25.98 27.88
C PHE A 179 12.90 25.20 28.56
N SER A 180 13.95 24.90 27.80
CA SER A 180 15.19 24.30 28.30
C SER A 180 16.28 25.37 28.41
N ASP A 181 16.80 25.61 29.61
CA ASP A 181 17.42 26.89 30.03
C ASP A 181 18.94 26.82 30.31
N SER A 182 19.58 25.69 30.04
CA SER A 182 21.03 25.50 30.16
C SER A 182 21.57 24.70 28.98
N ALA A 183 22.85 24.90 28.65
CA ALA A 183 23.55 24.09 27.64
C ALA A 183 23.73 22.61 28.06
N THR A 184 23.43 22.29 29.32
CA THR A 184 23.40 20.92 29.85
C THR A 184 21.98 20.36 29.96
N ALA A 185 20.94 21.14 29.62
CA ALA A 185 19.57 20.66 29.60
C ALA A 185 19.35 19.81 28.35
N VAL A 186 18.78 18.61 28.55
CA VAL A 186 18.44 17.67 27.50
C VAL A 186 16.92 17.57 27.40
N THR A 187 16.38 17.52 26.19
CA THR A 187 14.95 17.38 25.96
C THR A 187 14.70 16.44 24.78
N THR A 188 14.00 15.33 25.04
CA THR A 188 13.67 14.32 24.03
C THR A 188 12.16 14.22 23.90
N ILE A 189 11.64 14.48 22.70
CA ILE A 189 10.21 14.44 22.36
C ILE A 189 10.01 13.30 21.35
N THR A 190 9.16 12.33 21.68
CA THR A 190 8.96 11.11 20.87
C THR A 190 7.49 10.71 20.78
N ASN A 191 6.97 10.41 19.58
CA ASN A 191 5.57 10.03 19.37
C ASN A 191 4.53 11.03 19.94
N SER A 192 4.92 12.30 20.06
CA SER A 192 4.27 13.31 20.93
C SER A 192 3.83 14.55 20.16
N THR A 193 2.90 15.31 20.74
CA THR A 193 2.31 16.50 20.14
C THR A 193 2.54 17.73 21.01
N ILE A 194 3.02 18.83 20.43
CA ILE A 194 3.14 20.13 21.10
C ILE A 194 2.36 21.15 20.27
N SER A 195 1.17 21.56 20.72
CA SER A 195 0.22 22.28 19.87
C SER A 195 -0.50 23.46 20.51
N GLY A 196 -0.72 24.52 19.73
CA GLY A 196 -1.48 25.71 20.17
C GLY A 196 -0.86 26.48 21.34
N ASN A 197 0.41 26.25 21.68
CA ASN A 197 1.08 26.93 22.78
C ASN A 197 1.57 28.32 22.36
N THR A 198 1.66 29.27 23.29
CA THR A 198 1.99 30.68 23.02
C THR A 198 3.14 31.20 23.88
N ALA A 199 4.10 31.89 23.27
CA ALA A 199 5.18 32.60 23.99
C ALA A 199 5.55 33.93 23.31
N ASN A 200 6.50 34.69 23.87
CA ASN A 200 7.20 35.70 23.07
C ASN A 200 8.20 35.04 22.11
N SER A 201 8.93 34.05 22.62
CA SER A 201 10.06 33.39 21.94
C SER A 201 9.96 31.87 22.10
N GLY A 202 9.90 31.11 21.00
CA GLY A 202 9.69 29.66 21.06
C GLY A 202 8.27 29.32 21.49
N GLY A 203 7.28 29.48 20.60
CA GLY A 203 5.87 29.28 20.92
C GLY A 203 5.56 27.85 21.40
N GLY A 204 6.11 26.83 20.73
CA GLY A 204 6.12 25.45 21.22
C GLY A 204 7.29 25.21 22.18
N ILE A 205 8.51 25.26 21.66
CA ILE A 205 9.77 25.00 22.39
C ILE A 205 10.73 26.20 22.28
N TYR A 206 11.38 26.55 23.39
CA TYR A 206 12.64 27.28 23.39
C TYR A 206 13.76 26.37 23.90
N SER A 207 14.83 26.16 23.12
CA SER A 207 16.00 25.35 23.52
C SER A 207 17.24 26.21 23.70
N TYR A 208 17.85 26.15 24.88
CA TYR A 208 19.19 26.65 25.20
C TYR A 208 20.22 25.53 25.44
N GLY A 209 19.82 24.28 25.17
CA GLY A 209 20.66 23.08 25.19
C GLY A 209 20.26 22.13 24.05
N THR A 210 20.38 20.82 24.26
CA THR A 210 20.08 19.82 23.23
C THR A 210 18.60 19.42 23.26
N THR A 211 17.89 19.68 22.17
CA THR A 211 16.51 19.19 21.95
C THR A 211 16.48 18.20 20.77
N THR A 212 15.99 16.99 21.02
CA THR A 212 15.75 15.94 20.01
C THR A 212 14.25 15.71 19.86
N ILE A 213 13.76 15.69 18.62
CA ILE A 213 12.35 15.52 18.26
C ILE A 213 12.27 14.39 17.23
N THR A 214 11.53 13.33 17.55
CA THR A 214 11.44 12.10 16.73
C THR A 214 9.99 11.66 16.59
N ASN A 215 9.53 11.36 15.37
CA ASN A 215 8.15 10.92 15.09
C ASN A 215 7.09 11.77 15.83
N SER A 216 7.21 13.10 15.76
CA SER A 216 6.43 14.02 16.62
C SER A 216 5.92 15.25 15.86
N THR A 217 4.86 15.87 16.37
CA THR A 217 4.18 16.99 15.72
C THR A 217 4.25 18.27 16.57
N LEU A 218 4.77 19.35 16.00
CA LEU A 218 4.72 20.69 16.59
C LEU A 218 3.83 21.58 15.71
N SER A 219 2.60 21.84 16.15
CA SER A 219 1.58 22.47 15.28
C SER A 219 0.80 23.64 15.89
N GLY A 220 0.55 24.68 15.08
CA GLY A 220 -0.27 25.83 15.48
C GLY A 220 0.27 26.67 16.65
N ASN A 221 1.53 26.50 17.05
CA ASN A 221 2.13 27.26 18.13
C ASN A 221 2.49 28.69 17.69
N THR A 222 2.39 29.65 18.61
CA THR A 222 2.52 31.09 18.30
C THR A 222 3.60 31.77 19.13
N ALA A 223 4.55 32.43 18.47
CA ALA A 223 5.49 33.33 19.10
C ALA A 223 5.13 34.80 18.79
N THR A 224 4.91 35.62 19.81
CA THR A 224 4.65 37.06 19.60
C THR A 224 5.87 37.82 19.06
N ASN A 225 7.05 37.18 19.02
CA ASN A 225 8.25 37.70 18.39
C ASN A 225 8.87 36.69 17.40
N THR A 226 9.43 35.56 17.88
CA THR A 226 10.28 34.71 17.02
C THR A 226 10.32 33.23 17.42
N GLY A 227 10.41 32.34 16.43
CA GLY A 227 10.36 30.88 16.62
C GLY A 227 8.97 30.41 17.02
N GLY A 228 8.02 30.38 16.08
CA GLY A 228 6.62 30.01 16.37
C GLY A 228 6.50 28.58 16.90
N GLY A 229 7.05 27.61 16.18
CA GLY A 229 7.21 26.24 16.67
C GLY A 229 8.39 26.11 17.63
N ILE A 230 9.59 26.42 17.14
CA ILE A 230 10.86 26.25 17.87
C ILE A 230 11.69 27.54 17.81
N TYR A 231 12.28 27.95 18.94
CA TYR A 231 13.48 28.79 18.97
C TYR A 231 14.65 27.97 19.53
N ASN A 232 15.59 27.56 18.66
CA ASN A 232 16.85 26.95 19.06
C ASN A 232 17.96 28.00 19.25
N ARG A 233 18.73 27.90 20.34
CA ARG A 233 19.97 28.64 20.58
C ARG A 233 21.23 27.79 20.69
N ASP A 234 21.10 26.48 20.79
CA ASP A 234 22.23 25.53 20.83
C ASP A 234 21.99 24.46 19.77
N THR A 235 21.48 23.28 20.13
CA THR A 235 21.38 22.14 19.23
C THR A 235 19.95 21.62 19.16
N VAL A 236 19.39 21.55 17.94
CA VAL A 236 18.12 20.87 17.67
C VAL A 236 18.28 19.78 16.62
N ILE A 237 17.75 18.59 16.92
CA ILE A 237 17.71 17.43 16.02
C ILE A 237 16.24 17.07 15.80
N ILE A 238 15.83 16.98 14.54
CA ILE A 238 14.45 16.72 14.12
C ILE A 238 14.48 15.56 13.12
N THR A 239 13.77 14.48 13.42
CA THR A 239 13.77 13.24 12.62
C THR A 239 12.34 12.70 12.48
N ASP A 240 11.94 12.31 11.27
CA ASP A 240 10.62 11.74 10.96
C ASP A 240 9.44 12.58 11.51
N SER A 241 9.57 13.91 11.57
CA SER A 241 8.69 14.79 12.36
C SER A 241 8.07 15.94 11.56
N THR A 242 6.95 16.48 12.07
CA THR A 242 6.17 17.53 11.39
C THR A 242 6.15 18.83 12.21
N ILE A 243 6.62 19.93 11.62
CA ILE A 243 6.55 21.29 12.17
C ILE A 243 5.59 22.10 11.30
N SER A 244 4.31 22.24 11.68
CA SER A 244 3.28 22.76 10.76
C SER A 244 2.36 23.87 11.31
N GLY A 245 2.03 24.85 10.46
CA GLY A 245 1.06 25.91 10.79
C GLY A 245 1.46 26.82 11.97
N ASN A 246 2.73 26.83 12.39
CA ASN A 246 3.20 27.65 13.50
C ASN A 246 3.45 29.11 13.04
N SER A 247 3.36 30.07 13.96
CA SER A 247 3.37 31.50 13.63
C SER A 247 4.35 32.34 14.45
N ALA A 248 5.04 33.28 13.81
CA ALA A 248 5.92 34.25 14.45
C ALA A 248 5.56 35.70 14.06
N ASN A 249 5.18 36.52 15.04
CA ASN A 249 4.61 37.86 14.83
C ASN A 249 5.62 39.03 14.83
N GLY A 250 6.90 38.76 15.09
CA GLY A 250 7.98 39.76 15.08
C GLY A 250 9.13 39.36 14.16
N ASN A 251 10.30 39.09 14.74
CA ASN A 251 11.55 38.81 14.02
C ASN A 251 11.58 37.49 13.20
N GLY A 252 10.45 36.79 13.03
CA GLY A 252 10.32 35.65 12.12
C GLY A 252 10.83 34.30 12.65
N GLY A 253 11.05 33.35 11.74
CA GLY A 253 11.16 31.93 12.07
C GLY A 253 9.78 31.38 12.47
N GLY A 254 8.85 31.29 11.51
CA GLY A 254 7.47 30.84 11.77
C GLY A 254 7.44 29.42 12.32
N GLY A 255 8.07 28.48 11.63
CA GLY A 255 8.33 27.13 12.13
C GLY A 255 9.48 27.14 13.12
N ILE A 256 10.69 27.44 12.63
CA ILE A 256 11.94 27.37 13.38
C ILE A 256 12.71 28.68 13.30
N LYS A 257 13.08 29.25 14.45
CA LYS A 257 14.16 30.23 14.57
C LYS A 257 15.41 29.53 15.08
N ASN A 258 16.48 29.51 14.30
CA ASN A 258 17.73 28.85 14.67
C ASN A 258 18.87 29.87 14.88
N TYR A 259 19.52 29.81 16.04
CA TYR A 259 20.74 30.56 16.38
C TYR A 259 21.98 29.67 16.57
N GLY A 260 21.83 28.34 16.48
CA GLY A 260 22.91 27.37 16.65
C GLY A 260 22.89 26.30 15.57
N THR A 261 23.13 25.05 15.95
CA THR A 261 23.12 23.89 15.04
C THR A 261 21.72 23.30 14.92
N ALA A 262 21.31 23.01 13.69
CA ALA A 262 20.05 22.31 13.40
C ALA A 262 20.28 21.15 12.43
N THR A 263 19.75 19.97 12.75
CA THR A 263 19.73 18.79 11.88
C THR A 263 18.31 18.33 11.68
N ILE A 264 17.87 18.24 10.42
CA ILE A 264 16.50 17.99 10.02
C ILE A 264 16.53 16.87 8.99
N THR A 265 15.91 15.73 9.29
CA THR A 265 15.99 14.51 8.48
C THR A 265 14.61 13.87 8.35
N ASN A 266 14.24 13.38 7.15
CA ASN A 266 12.94 12.73 6.88
C ASN A 266 11.71 13.55 7.36
N SER A 267 11.81 14.88 7.43
CA SER A 267 10.88 15.71 8.20
C SER A 267 10.15 16.74 7.33
N THR A 268 8.95 17.15 7.77
CA THR A 268 8.11 18.12 7.06
C THR A 268 8.01 19.43 7.85
N ILE A 269 8.29 20.55 7.20
CA ILE A 269 8.14 21.90 7.77
C ILE A 269 7.20 22.67 6.84
N SER A 270 5.91 22.77 7.20
CA SER A 270 4.88 23.20 6.25
C SER A 270 3.84 24.21 6.78
N GLY A 271 3.40 25.12 5.92
CA GLY A 271 2.35 26.11 6.24
C GLY A 271 2.70 27.10 7.37
N ASN A 272 3.96 27.17 7.81
CA ASN A 272 4.36 28.05 8.91
C ASN A 272 4.52 29.50 8.41
N THR A 273 4.24 30.48 9.28
CA THR A 273 4.12 31.90 8.87
C THR A 273 4.92 32.86 9.73
N ALA A 274 5.78 33.68 9.10
CA ALA A 274 6.48 34.80 9.71
C ALA A 274 5.78 36.13 9.34
N ASN A 275 4.79 36.53 10.13
CA ASN A 275 3.84 37.63 9.83
C ASN A 275 4.50 39.01 9.67
N ALA A 276 5.62 39.26 10.34
CA ALA A 276 6.34 40.55 10.27
C ALA A 276 7.82 40.42 9.89
N GLY A 277 8.29 39.20 9.58
CA GLY A 277 9.72 38.90 9.46
C GLY A 277 10.05 37.82 8.42
N SER A 278 11.27 37.30 8.54
CA SER A 278 11.86 36.34 7.60
C SER A 278 11.69 34.89 8.05
N GLY A 279 11.87 33.95 7.12
CA GLY A 279 11.88 32.51 7.38
C GLY A 279 10.52 32.02 7.85
N GLY A 280 9.61 31.80 6.90
CA GLY A 280 8.29 31.23 7.21
C GLY A 280 8.46 29.84 7.82
N GLY A 281 9.19 28.97 7.10
CA GLY A 281 9.62 27.66 7.61
C GLY A 281 10.77 27.81 8.61
N ILE A 282 11.95 28.21 8.12
CA ILE A 282 13.20 28.30 8.89
C ILE A 282 13.83 29.68 8.76
N TYR A 283 14.21 30.30 9.88
CA TYR A 283 15.08 31.47 9.90
C TYR A 283 16.38 31.16 10.66
N ASN A 284 17.48 30.97 9.93
CA ASN A 284 18.82 30.84 10.49
C ASN A 284 19.45 32.22 10.73
N TYR A 285 19.93 32.46 11.95
CA TYR A 285 20.60 33.68 12.40
C TYR A 285 21.59 33.30 13.51
N GLY A 286 22.56 32.45 13.18
CA GLY A 286 23.50 31.89 14.16
C GLY A 286 24.82 32.65 14.26
N ALA A 287 25.69 32.17 15.16
CA ALA A 287 27.09 32.58 15.19
C ALA A 287 27.87 31.96 14.02
N ILE A 288 28.95 32.61 13.58
CA ILE A 288 29.84 32.10 12.54
C ILE A 288 30.34 30.70 12.95
N GLY A 289 30.14 29.71 12.07
CA GLY A 289 30.45 28.29 12.34
C GLY A 289 29.24 27.44 12.75
N SER A 290 28.06 28.05 12.96
CA SER A 290 26.79 27.31 13.07
C SER A 290 26.41 26.69 11.72
N ILE A 291 25.78 25.50 11.73
CA ILE A 291 25.36 24.80 10.50
C ILE A 291 23.91 24.35 10.64
N THR A 292 23.13 24.51 9.56
CA THR A 292 21.81 23.88 9.40
C THR A 292 21.88 22.82 8.30
N THR A 293 21.58 21.57 8.62
CA THR A 293 21.57 20.45 7.66
C THR A 293 20.14 19.92 7.51
N ILE A 294 19.67 19.81 6.27
CA ILE A 294 18.34 19.38 5.88
C ILE A 294 18.51 18.24 4.88
N THR A 295 18.03 17.05 5.20
CA THR A 295 18.22 15.83 4.39
C THR A 295 16.91 15.06 4.26
N ASN A 296 16.61 14.51 3.08
CA ASN A 296 15.39 13.72 2.83
C ASN A 296 14.08 14.42 3.29
N SER A 297 14.01 15.75 3.28
CA SER A 297 12.98 16.53 3.99
C SER A 297 12.19 17.44 3.05
N THR A 298 11.00 17.88 3.50
CA THR A 298 10.10 18.75 2.72
C THR A 298 9.82 20.05 3.47
N ILE A 299 10.07 21.18 2.82
CA ILE A 299 9.80 22.53 3.34
C ILE A 299 8.79 23.19 2.39
N SER A 300 7.49 23.13 2.73
CA SER A 300 6.41 23.44 1.77
C SER A 300 5.34 24.45 2.25
N GLY A 301 4.88 25.33 1.36
CA GLY A 301 3.76 26.24 1.62
C GLY A 301 3.97 27.25 2.76
N ASN A 302 5.22 27.48 3.20
CA ASN A 302 5.51 28.42 4.29
C ASN A 302 5.55 29.87 3.77
N THR A 303 5.15 30.83 4.62
CA THR A 303 5.01 32.24 4.22
C THR A 303 5.86 33.18 5.07
N ALA A 304 6.58 34.11 4.44
CA ALA A 304 7.38 35.13 5.12
C ALA A 304 7.02 36.54 4.62
N ASN A 305 6.87 37.50 5.54
CA ASN A 305 6.57 38.88 5.17
C ASN A 305 7.80 39.67 4.66
N THR A 306 9.03 39.21 4.91
CA THR A 306 10.23 39.90 4.42
C THR A 306 11.13 39.08 3.51
N ARG A 307 11.61 37.91 3.95
CA ARG A 307 12.58 37.12 3.17
C ARG A 307 12.48 35.64 3.48
N GLY A 308 12.75 34.77 2.52
CA GLY A 308 12.80 33.33 2.73
C GLY A 308 11.46 32.78 3.18
N GLY A 309 10.53 32.56 2.25
CA GLY A 309 9.26 31.88 2.56
C GLY A 309 9.54 30.52 3.21
N GLY A 310 10.35 29.70 2.55
CA GLY A 310 10.89 28.46 3.11
C GLY A 310 12.02 28.74 4.11
N ILE A 311 13.14 29.29 3.64
CA ILE A 311 14.38 29.48 4.42
C ILE A 311 14.94 30.91 4.26
N ASP A 312 15.22 31.63 5.36
CA ASP A 312 16.19 32.74 5.37
C ASP A 312 17.47 32.27 6.06
N ASN A 313 18.58 32.25 5.32
CA ASN A 313 19.92 31.97 5.82
C ASN A 313 20.72 33.27 6.02
N PHE A 314 20.61 33.87 7.21
CA PHE A 314 21.31 35.11 7.53
C PHE A 314 22.66 34.84 8.23
N GLY A 315 23.66 34.48 7.43
CA GLY A 315 25.08 34.49 7.85
C GLY A 315 25.63 33.19 8.44
N VAL A 316 24.97 32.05 8.24
CA VAL A 316 25.50 30.72 8.60
C VAL A 316 25.66 29.82 7.37
N GLU A 317 26.06 28.57 7.56
CA GLU A 317 26.03 27.56 6.50
C GLU A 317 24.69 26.79 6.53
N VAL A 318 24.04 26.65 5.38
CA VAL A 318 22.90 25.74 5.18
C VAL A 318 23.23 24.69 4.13
N ARG A 319 22.95 23.43 4.44
CA ARG A 319 23.11 22.27 3.54
C ARG A 319 21.75 21.62 3.34
N VAL A 320 21.35 21.44 2.09
CA VAL A 320 20.09 20.82 1.68
C VAL A 320 20.42 19.66 0.73
N SER A 321 20.04 18.43 1.09
CA SER A 321 20.27 17.24 0.27
C SER A 321 19.02 16.37 0.16
N ASN A 322 18.80 15.73 -0.99
CA ASN A 322 17.68 14.81 -1.23
C ASN A 322 16.29 15.37 -0.85
N SER A 323 16.11 16.69 -0.95
CA SER A 323 15.01 17.42 -0.28
C SER A 323 14.18 18.27 -1.23
N THR A 324 12.94 18.57 -0.83
CA THR A 324 12.01 19.44 -1.57
C THR A 324 11.79 20.76 -0.83
N ILE A 325 11.91 21.88 -1.54
CA ILE A 325 11.48 23.20 -1.07
C ILE A 325 10.40 23.69 -2.04
N SER A 326 9.12 23.67 -1.65
CA SER A 326 8.02 23.97 -2.59
C SER A 326 6.97 24.97 -2.11
N ASP A 327 6.34 25.67 -3.05
CA ASP A 327 5.13 26.48 -2.81
C ASP A 327 5.28 27.57 -1.74
N ASN A 328 6.50 27.87 -1.30
CA ASN A 328 6.76 28.83 -0.24
C ASN A 328 6.71 30.26 -0.79
N THR A 329 6.14 31.18 0.00
CA THR A 329 5.84 32.55 -0.43
C THR A 329 6.62 33.59 0.39
N SER A 330 7.25 34.55 -0.30
CA SER A 330 7.95 35.69 0.31
C SER A 330 7.41 37.01 -0.21
N ASN A 331 6.95 37.88 0.70
CA ASN A 331 6.45 39.21 0.34
C ASN A 331 7.55 40.20 -0.10
N ALA A 332 8.83 39.81 -0.09
CA ALA A 332 9.85 40.49 -0.89
C ALA A 332 10.83 39.52 -1.58
N LYS A 333 11.87 39.01 -0.88
CA LYS A 333 13.00 38.30 -1.53
C LYS A 333 13.09 36.83 -1.12
N GLY A 334 13.45 35.94 -2.04
CA GLY A 334 13.63 34.50 -1.78
C GLY A 334 12.33 33.80 -1.39
N GLY A 335 11.58 33.27 -2.35
CA GLY A 335 10.36 32.48 -2.09
C GLY A 335 10.71 31.18 -1.37
N GLY A 336 11.49 30.32 -2.03
CA GLY A 336 12.03 29.09 -1.43
C GLY A 336 13.14 29.42 -0.43
N MET A 337 14.21 30.07 -0.89
CA MET A 337 15.38 30.42 -0.08
C MET A 337 15.84 31.87 -0.28
N TYR A 338 16.19 32.54 0.81
CA TYR A 338 17.03 33.74 0.83
C TYR A 338 18.39 33.37 1.46
N ASN A 339 19.50 33.57 0.74
CA ASN A 339 20.85 33.26 1.24
C ASN A 339 21.74 34.50 1.38
N TYR A 340 22.19 34.81 2.60
CA TYR A 340 23.24 35.78 2.89
C TYR A 340 24.57 35.12 3.29
N GLY A 341 24.52 33.88 3.81
CA GLY A 341 25.69 33.10 4.18
C GLY A 341 26.17 32.18 3.05
N THR A 342 26.46 30.93 3.41
CA THR A 342 26.78 29.87 2.46
C THR A 342 25.58 28.92 2.36
N ALA A 343 25.15 28.61 1.14
CA ALA A 343 24.14 27.59 0.85
C ALA A 343 24.71 26.51 -0.07
N THR A 344 24.51 25.25 0.29
CA THR A 344 24.79 24.09 -0.57
C THR A 344 23.50 23.32 -0.78
N VAL A 345 23.10 23.14 -2.03
CA VAL A 345 21.90 22.39 -2.44
C VAL A 345 22.34 21.28 -3.37
N SER A 346 22.11 20.01 -3.00
CA SER A 346 22.46 18.85 -3.82
C SER A 346 21.30 17.87 -3.93
N ASN A 347 21.13 17.17 -5.06
CA ASN A 347 20.05 16.19 -5.27
C ASN A 347 18.67 16.71 -4.80
N SER A 348 18.32 17.97 -5.07
CA SER A 348 17.17 18.60 -4.42
C SER A 348 16.29 19.37 -5.40
N THR A 349 14.99 19.40 -5.12
CA THR A 349 13.97 20.04 -5.96
C THR A 349 13.43 21.30 -5.29
N ILE A 350 13.52 22.44 -5.98
CA ILE A 350 12.98 23.74 -5.54
C ILE A 350 11.93 24.16 -6.56
N SER A 351 10.63 24.04 -6.23
CA SER A 351 9.56 24.22 -7.23
C SER A 351 8.30 24.92 -6.71
N GLY A 352 7.62 25.71 -7.54
CA GLY A 352 6.37 26.41 -7.17
C GLY A 352 6.53 27.62 -6.23
N ASN A 353 7.74 27.93 -5.77
CA ASN A 353 7.95 28.99 -4.78
C ASN A 353 7.77 30.39 -5.39
N THR A 354 7.23 31.33 -4.60
CA THR A 354 6.81 32.67 -5.06
C THR A 354 7.48 33.81 -4.28
N SER A 355 7.93 34.85 -4.98
CA SER A 355 8.68 35.99 -4.42
C SER A 355 8.21 37.33 -5.01
N ASN A 356 7.63 38.22 -4.21
CA ASN A 356 7.05 39.47 -4.73
C ASN A 356 8.07 40.46 -5.30
N THR A 357 9.38 40.29 -5.06
CA THR A 357 10.44 41.09 -5.72
C THR A 357 11.46 40.25 -6.47
N SER A 358 12.19 39.33 -5.84
CA SER A 358 13.24 38.60 -6.58
C SER A 358 13.73 37.32 -5.92
N GLY A 359 14.19 36.37 -6.74
CA GLY A 359 14.53 35.01 -6.35
C GLY A 359 13.27 34.25 -5.94
N GLY A 360 12.54 33.66 -6.89
CA GLY A 360 11.38 32.81 -6.60
C GLY A 360 11.83 31.54 -5.90
N GLY A 361 12.72 30.78 -6.55
CA GLY A 361 13.42 29.65 -5.95
C GLY A 361 14.47 30.11 -4.94
N ILE A 362 15.52 30.79 -5.41
CA ILE A 362 16.63 31.27 -4.58
C ILE A 362 16.91 32.76 -4.85
N TYR A 363 16.88 33.59 -3.81
CA TYR A 363 17.59 34.87 -3.79
C TYR A 363 18.93 34.68 -3.09
N ASN A 364 20.04 35.05 -3.72
CA ASN A 364 21.38 34.88 -3.19
C ASN A 364 22.16 36.21 -3.14
N TYR A 365 22.75 36.47 -1.98
CA TYR A 365 23.58 37.63 -1.63
C TYR A 365 25.00 37.21 -1.26
N GLY A 366 25.16 35.98 -0.74
CA GLY A 366 26.43 35.37 -0.37
C GLY A 366 26.90 34.35 -1.42
N THR A 367 27.27 33.16 -0.96
CA THR A 367 27.70 32.05 -1.83
C THR A 367 26.66 30.96 -1.84
N ALA A 368 26.22 30.55 -3.04
CA ALA A 368 25.43 29.35 -3.26
C ALA A 368 26.22 28.34 -4.12
N THR A 369 26.04 27.06 -3.85
CA THR A 369 26.39 25.96 -4.76
C THR A 369 25.15 25.11 -4.94
N VAL A 370 24.74 24.91 -6.20
CA VAL A 370 23.61 24.06 -6.57
C VAL A 370 24.15 22.99 -7.52
N SER A 371 24.18 21.74 -7.05
CA SER A 371 24.69 20.60 -7.81
C SER A 371 23.63 19.52 -7.97
N ASN A 372 23.59 18.82 -9.11
CA ASN A 372 22.68 17.70 -9.34
C ASN A 372 21.21 18.03 -8.92
N SER A 373 20.68 19.22 -9.20
CA SER A 373 19.43 19.73 -8.57
C SER A 373 18.49 20.42 -9.57
N THR A 374 17.21 20.53 -9.22
CA THR A 374 16.15 21.04 -10.11
C THR A 374 15.46 22.26 -9.51
N ILE A 375 15.49 23.40 -10.21
CA ILE A 375 14.81 24.65 -9.85
C ILE A 375 13.83 25.00 -10.97
N PHE A 376 12.54 24.72 -10.75
CA PHE A 376 11.51 24.70 -11.80
C PHE A 376 10.19 25.34 -11.36
N ASN A 377 9.49 26.05 -12.25
CA ASN A 377 8.16 26.64 -11.96
C ASN A 377 8.12 27.58 -10.73
N ASN A 378 9.22 28.24 -10.38
CA ASN A 378 9.23 29.27 -9.33
C ASN A 378 8.93 30.65 -9.95
N THR A 379 8.27 31.53 -9.21
CA THR A 379 7.79 32.84 -9.70
C THR A 379 8.39 34.01 -8.93
N ALA A 380 8.83 35.05 -9.63
CA ALA A 380 9.24 36.32 -9.02
C ALA A 380 8.89 37.55 -9.87
N ALA A 381 9.17 38.77 -9.36
CA ALA A 381 9.22 39.94 -10.24
C ALA A 381 10.50 39.95 -11.11
N SER A 382 11.66 39.59 -10.56
CA SER A 382 12.92 39.37 -11.30
C SER A 382 13.68 38.16 -10.76
N GLY A 383 14.25 37.29 -11.61
CA GLY A 383 14.90 36.06 -11.14
C GLY A 383 13.90 35.08 -10.54
N GLY A 384 13.07 34.45 -11.37
CA GLY A 384 12.12 33.41 -10.94
C GLY A 384 12.84 32.20 -10.34
N GLY A 385 13.86 31.67 -11.04
CA GLY A 385 14.73 30.61 -10.54
C GLY A 385 15.71 31.11 -9.48
N ILE A 386 16.83 31.71 -9.90
CA ILE A 386 17.88 32.27 -9.04
C ILE A 386 18.09 33.77 -9.32
N TYR A 387 18.28 34.58 -8.27
CA TYR A 387 18.68 35.98 -8.39
C TYR A 387 19.90 36.34 -7.53
N ASN A 388 20.98 36.83 -8.15
CA ASN A 388 22.24 37.22 -7.48
C ASN A 388 22.35 38.74 -7.28
N ASP A 389 22.38 39.21 -6.02
CA ASP A 389 22.33 40.64 -5.66
C ASP A 389 23.12 40.89 -4.36
N GLY A 390 24.43 40.66 -4.43
CA GLY A 390 25.40 40.89 -3.36
C GLY A 390 26.21 42.18 -3.53
N PHE A 391 26.79 42.66 -2.42
CA PHE A 391 27.65 43.85 -2.37
C PHE A 391 29.03 43.49 -1.80
N GLY A 392 30.08 44.19 -2.22
CA GLY A 392 31.46 43.91 -1.80
C GLY A 392 32.16 42.95 -2.76
N PRO A 393 32.49 41.69 -2.38
CA PRO A 393 33.04 40.71 -3.31
C PRO A 393 32.05 40.28 -4.40
N GLY A 394 30.75 40.47 -4.17
CA GLY A 394 29.66 40.02 -5.04
C GLY A 394 29.03 38.71 -4.53
N ALA A 395 27.78 38.46 -4.95
CA ALA A 395 27.12 37.17 -4.78
C ALA A 395 27.64 36.18 -5.82
N VAL A 396 27.89 34.95 -5.40
CA VAL A 396 28.42 33.88 -6.25
C VAL A 396 27.46 32.69 -6.22
N THR A 397 27.14 32.13 -7.39
CA THR A 397 26.42 30.86 -7.50
C THR A 397 27.22 29.91 -8.37
N ASN A 398 27.67 28.79 -7.81
CA ASN A 398 28.26 27.68 -8.57
C ASN A 398 27.15 26.72 -9.00
N LEU A 399 27.18 26.29 -10.27
CA LEU A 399 26.15 25.44 -10.86
C LEU A 399 26.80 24.22 -11.54
N ASP A 400 26.41 23.04 -11.09
CA ASP A 400 26.94 21.75 -11.56
C ASP A 400 25.76 20.79 -11.89
N ASN A 401 25.70 20.18 -13.08
CA ASN A 401 24.68 19.17 -13.43
C ASN A 401 23.22 19.53 -13.06
N SER A 402 22.82 20.81 -13.12
CA SER A 402 21.55 21.28 -12.54
C SER A 402 20.59 21.91 -13.55
N ILE A 403 19.28 21.72 -13.34
CA ILE A 403 18.21 22.36 -14.12
C ILE A 403 17.78 23.65 -13.41
N ILE A 404 17.81 24.79 -14.12
CA ILE A 404 17.19 26.05 -13.73
C ILE A 404 16.41 26.55 -14.94
N ALA A 405 15.18 26.06 -15.09
CA ALA A 405 14.38 26.26 -16.30
C ALA A 405 12.88 26.31 -15.97
N GLY A 406 12.07 26.91 -16.86
CA GLY A 406 10.62 26.97 -16.70
C GLY A 406 10.14 27.79 -15.49
N ASN A 407 11.00 28.66 -14.95
CA ASN A 407 10.61 29.62 -13.92
C ASN A 407 9.99 30.87 -14.57
N THR A 408 9.28 31.69 -13.80
CA THR A 408 8.58 32.89 -14.30
C THR A 408 9.10 34.16 -13.63
N ALA A 409 9.38 35.20 -14.43
CA ALA A 409 9.62 36.55 -13.94
C ALA A 409 8.70 37.57 -14.62
N ILE A 410 8.11 38.47 -13.81
CA ILE A 410 7.18 39.51 -14.30
C ILE A 410 7.92 40.62 -15.09
N THR A 411 9.21 40.85 -14.83
CA THR A 411 9.96 41.99 -15.38
C THR A 411 11.20 41.63 -16.20
N ALA A 412 12.04 40.70 -15.72
CA ALA A 412 13.29 40.29 -16.35
C ALA A 412 13.82 39.00 -15.69
N ASP A 413 14.68 38.27 -16.42
CA ASP A 413 15.43 37.12 -15.92
C ASP A 413 14.53 36.01 -15.30
N PRO A 414 13.77 35.23 -16.10
CA PRO A 414 12.91 34.18 -15.55
C PRO A 414 13.69 33.11 -14.79
N ASP A 415 14.80 32.60 -15.33
CA ASP A 415 15.56 31.52 -14.71
C ASP A 415 16.77 31.98 -13.90
N VAL A 416 17.66 32.78 -14.49
CA VAL A 416 18.91 33.22 -13.85
C VAL A 416 19.11 34.73 -14.02
N GLY A 417 19.03 35.47 -12.91
CA GLY A 417 19.14 36.93 -12.91
C GLY A 417 20.19 37.47 -11.95
N ARG A 418 20.60 38.72 -12.15
CA ARG A 418 21.49 39.43 -11.21
C ARG A 418 21.31 40.94 -11.21
N ASN A 419 21.56 41.55 -10.06
CA ASN A 419 21.74 43.00 -9.98
C ASN A 419 23.14 43.38 -10.49
N THR A 420 23.27 44.51 -11.18
CA THR A 420 24.54 45.00 -11.71
C THR A 420 25.29 45.84 -10.66
N PRO A 421 26.25 45.21 -9.97
CA PRO A 421 27.64 45.43 -10.37
C PRO A 421 28.27 44.17 -10.98
N ALA A 422 29.41 44.35 -11.66
CA ALA A 422 30.08 43.30 -12.44
C ALA A 422 30.73 42.17 -11.62
N ASN A 423 30.50 42.12 -10.31
CA ASN A 423 31.04 41.16 -9.35
C ASN A 423 30.03 40.05 -8.97
N ASN A 424 28.74 40.21 -9.26
CA ASN A 424 27.75 39.14 -9.08
C ASN A 424 27.93 38.09 -10.20
N THR A 425 28.33 36.85 -9.87
CA THR A 425 28.63 35.80 -10.86
C THR A 425 27.75 34.56 -10.73
N PHE A 426 27.47 33.96 -11.88
CA PHE A 426 27.19 32.53 -11.98
C PHE A 426 28.48 31.88 -12.48
N ASN A 427 28.93 30.83 -11.79
CA ASN A 427 30.08 30.04 -12.16
C ASN A 427 29.54 28.73 -12.75
N ASP A 428 29.56 28.63 -14.08
CA ASP A 428 29.15 27.43 -14.81
C ASP A 428 30.28 26.41 -14.80
N SER A 429 30.13 25.33 -14.01
CA SER A 429 31.04 24.18 -14.05
C SER A 429 30.79 23.29 -15.29
N GLY A 430 29.67 23.52 -15.98
CA GLY A 430 29.23 22.78 -17.16
C GLY A 430 28.06 21.83 -16.89
N ASN A 431 27.48 21.33 -17.99
CA ASN A 431 26.41 20.33 -18.00
C ASN A 431 25.14 20.73 -17.22
N ASN A 432 24.84 22.03 -17.14
CA ASN A 432 23.57 22.53 -16.61
C ASN A 432 22.50 22.60 -17.72
N LEU A 433 21.24 22.81 -17.34
CA LEU A 433 20.15 23.16 -18.27
C LEU A 433 19.46 24.44 -17.78
N ILE A 434 19.64 25.52 -18.53
CA ILE A 434 19.12 26.86 -18.23
C ILE A 434 18.02 27.21 -19.26
N GLY A 435 16.80 27.48 -18.78
CA GLY A 435 15.66 27.79 -19.66
C GLY A 435 15.86 29.09 -20.46
N GLU A 436 16.34 30.14 -19.81
CA GLU A 436 16.82 31.37 -20.46
C GLU A 436 18.13 31.88 -19.85
N ASP A 437 19.23 31.90 -20.63
CA ASP A 437 20.42 32.69 -20.27
C ASP A 437 20.25 34.13 -20.78
N THR A 438 19.56 34.97 -20.00
CA THR A 438 19.44 36.41 -20.27
C THR A 438 20.76 37.18 -20.02
N LEU A 439 21.72 36.56 -19.34
CA LEU A 439 22.95 37.19 -18.87
C LEU A 439 24.15 36.98 -19.82
N GLY A 440 24.09 35.95 -20.66
CA GLY A 440 25.15 35.56 -21.59
C GLY A 440 26.42 35.08 -20.89
N VAL A 441 26.29 34.30 -19.81
CA VAL A 441 27.39 33.89 -18.91
C VAL A 441 27.69 32.40 -18.90
N PHE A 442 26.82 31.57 -19.48
CA PHE A 442 26.99 30.11 -19.48
C PHE A 442 27.81 29.63 -20.69
N THR A 443 28.40 28.44 -20.57
CA THR A 443 29.37 27.90 -21.53
C THR A 443 28.74 26.86 -22.47
N ASN A 444 29.48 26.49 -23.53
CA ASN A 444 29.02 25.55 -24.56
C ASN A 444 28.69 24.13 -24.04
N SER A 445 29.07 23.75 -22.81
CA SER A 445 28.69 22.45 -22.21
C SER A 445 27.35 22.53 -21.46
N THR A 446 26.79 23.72 -21.28
CA THR A 446 25.49 23.93 -20.63
C THR A 446 24.41 24.18 -21.68
N LEU A 447 23.27 23.52 -21.52
CA LEU A 447 22.12 23.63 -22.41
C LEU A 447 21.35 24.92 -22.09
N VAL A 448 21.52 25.96 -22.92
CA VAL A 448 20.85 27.26 -22.75
C VAL A 448 19.72 27.47 -23.75
N GLY A 449 18.60 28.04 -23.28
CA GLY A 449 17.60 28.70 -24.11
C GLY A 449 17.74 30.23 -24.10
N THR A 450 16.80 30.91 -24.76
CA THR A 450 16.82 32.37 -24.94
C THR A 450 15.42 32.96 -24.77
N THR A 451 15.27 34.25 -24.43
CA THR A 451 13.96 34.90 -24.29
C THR A 451 13.08 34.89 -25.56
N GLY A 452 13.65 34.64 -26.74
CA GLY A 452 12.88 34.43 -27.98
C GLY A 452 12.45 32.98 -28.23
N ASN A 453 13.10 32.02 -27.55
CA ASN A 453 12.81 30.58 -27.58
C ASN A 453 13.41 29.94 -26.31
N PRO A 454 12.67 29.94 -25.18
CA PRO A 454 13.14 29.33 -23.94
C PRO A 454 13.33 27.82 -24.09
N LEU A 455 14.25 27.24 -23.33
CA LEU A 455 14.50 25.81 -23.35
C LEU A 455 13.59 25.10 -22.34
N ASP A 456 12.55 24.45 -22.84
CA ASP A 456 11.71 23.56 -22.03
C ASP A 456 12.56 22.35 -21.55
N PRO A 457 12.71 22.13 -20.22
CA PRO A 457 13.40 20.96 -19.69
C PRO A 457 12.60 19.66 -19.85
N ARG A 458 11.32 19.74 -20.27
CA ARG A 458 10.37 18.62 -20.41
C ARG A 458 10.32 17.79 -19.13
N LEU A 459 9.76 18.41 -18.09
CA LEU A 459 9.58 17.81 -16.76
C LEU A 459 8.10 17.51 -16.47
N ALA A 460 7.86 16.49 -15.67
CA ALA A 460 6.58 16.27 -15.02
C ALA A 460 6.32 17.33 -13.92
N PRO A 461 5.05 17.60 -13.54
CA PRO A 461 4.71 18.43 -12.38
C PRO A 461 5.35 17.88 -11.10
N LEU A 462 5.49 18.71 -10.05
CA LEU A 462 6.05 18.26 -8.77
C LEU A 462 5.20 17.12 -8.19
N GLY A 463 5.82 15.98 -7.86
CA GLY A 463 5.07 14.78 -7.48
C GLY A 463 5.91 13.64 -6.89
N ASN A 464 5.22 12.56 -6.52
CA ASN A 464 5.78 11.40 -5.83
C ASN A 464 6.31 10.34 -6.81
N TYR A 465 7.36 10.65 -7.56
CA TYR A 465 7.96 9.73 -8.55
C TYR A 465 8.93 8.70 -7.91
N GLY A 466 8.63 8.23 -6.70
CA GLY A 466 9.51 7.37 -5.90
C GLY A 466 10.36 8.15 -4.90
N GLY A 467 10.94 7.44 -3.93
CA GLY A 467 11.69 8.03 -2.82
C GLY A 467 10.84 8.70 -1.75
N THR A 468 11.52 9.37 -0.80
CA THR A 468 10.91 9.98 0.39
C THR A 468 10.47 11.43 0.21
N THR A 469 10.80 12.08 -0.91
CA THR A 469 10.52 13.50 -1.15
C THR A 469 10.08 13.77 -2.59
N GLN A 470 9.24 14.79 -2.79
CA GLN A 470 8.69 15.14 -4.09
C GLN A 470 9.76 15.68 -5.05
N THR A 471 9.69 15.21 -6.30
CA THR A 471 10.60 15.55 -7.40
C THR A 471 9.84 16.07 -8.61
N ASN A 472 10.53 16.76 -9.51
CA ASN A 472 10.08 16.94 -10.90
C ASN A 472 10.79 15.89 -11.77
N ALA A 473 10.06 14.84 -12.18
CA ALA A 473 10.63 13.78 -13.01
C ALA A 473 10.96 14.27 -14.44
N LEU A 474 11.97 13.67 -15.06
CA LEU A 474 12.24 13.85 -16.48
C LEU A 474 11.15 13.14 -17.31
N LEU A 475 10.73 13.73 -18.42
CA LEU A 475 9.89 13.06 -19.42
C LEU A 475 10.77 12.33 -20.47
N PRO A 476 10.27 11.32 -21.21
CA PRO A 476 11.07 10.54 -22.16
C PRO A 476 11.73 11.34 -23.30
N ASP A 477 11.21 12.52 -23.62
CA ASP A 477 11.75 13.46 -24.60
C ASP A 477 12.58 14.61 -23.97
N SER A 478 12.95 14.49 -22.70
CA SER A 478 13.77 15.48 -22.00
C SER A 478 15.21 15.53 -22.53
N ARG A 479 15.75 16.75 -22.57
CA ARG A 479 17.14 17.04 -22.94
C ARG A 479 18.12 16.92 -21.77
N ALA A 480 17.63 16.65 -20.57
CA ALA A 480 18.44 16.36 -19.39
C ALA A 480 18.89 14.89 -19.31
N LEU A 481 18.23 13.99 -20.05
CA LEU A 481 18.52 12.55 -20.11
C LEU A 481 19.95 12.29 -20.63
N ASP A 482 20.73 11.51 -19.89
CA ASP A 482 22.11 11.11 -20.17
C ASP A 482 23.07 12.29 -20.52
N ALA A 483 22.73 13.52 -20.09
CA ALA A 483 23.35 14.77 -20.55
C ALA A 483 24.26 15.47 -19.52
N GLY A 484 24.35 14.94 -18.30
CA GLY A 484 25.19 15.46 -17.23
C GLY A 484 26.67 15.06 -17.36
N SER A 485 27.45 15.33 -16.30
CA SER A 485 28.86 14.94 -16.21
C SER A 485 29.13 14.12 -14.95
N ASN A 486 29.50 12.84 -15.13
CA ASN A 486 29.85 11.92 -14.03
C ASN A 486 30.98 12.47 -13.15
N ALA A 487 31.86 13.30 -13.72
CA ALA A 487 32.98 13.91 -13.01
C ALA A 487 32.59 15.12 -12.13
N LEU A 488 31.36 15.64 -12.28
CA LEU A 488 30.79 16.69 -11.43
C LEU A 488 29.89 16.14 -10.31
N VAL A 489 29.61 14.82 -10.29
CA VAL A 489 28.88 14.18 -9.19
C VAL A 489 29.73 14.24 -7.91
N PRO A 490 29.27 14.85 -6.80
CA PRO A 490 30.07 14.96 -5.60
C PRO A 490 30.39 13.60 -4.97
N GLY A 491 31.63 13.42 -4.53
CA GLY A 491 32.09 12.16 -3.92
C GLY A 491 31.24 11.75 -2.71
N GLY A 492 30.70 10.53 -2.74
CA GLY A 492 29.77 10.00 -1.74
C GLY A 492 28.29 10.10 -2.14
N ILE A 493 27.95 10.79 -3.23
CA ILE A 493 26.61 10.78 -3.81
C ILE A 493 26.48 9.61 -4.80
N ASN A 494 25.93 8.50 -4.31
CA ASN A 494 25.69 7.30 -5.10
C ASN A 494 24.25 7.21 -5.66
N THR A 495 23.32 8.03 -5.15
CA THR A 495 21.90 8.04 -5.55
C THR A 495 21.43 9.42 -6.01
N ASP A 496 20.28 9.48 -6.68
CA ASP A 496 19.52 10.71 -6.95
C ASP A 496 18.72 11.17 -5.70
N GLN A 497 17.83 12.17 -5.85
CA GLN A 497 16.96 12.64 -4.75
C GLN A 497 16.10 11.51 -4.14
N ARG A 498 15.74 10.51 -4.94
CA ARG A 498 14.73 9.48 -4.63
C ARG A 498 15.35 8.21 -4.04
N GLY A 499 16.65 8.03 -4.20
CA GLY A 499 17.35 6.78 -3.88
C GLY A 499 17.60 5.87 -5.09
N ALA A 500 17.26 6.30 -6.31
CA ALA A 500 17.68 5.62 -7.54
C ALA A 500 19.19 5.79 -7.75
N ALA A 501 19.85 4.91 -8.51
CA ALA A 501 21.30 5.05 -8.76
C ALA A 501 21.61 6.37 -9.49
N ARG A 502 22.66 7.10 -9.08
CA ARG A 502 23.01 8.45 -9.61
C ARG A 502 23.70 8.44 -10.98
N ILE A 503 23.99 7.26 -11.53
CA ILE A 503 24.57 7.10 -12.88
C ILE A 503 23.85 5.91 -13.52
N ALA A 504 22.69 6.15 -14.09
CA ALA A 504 22.03 5.24 -15.01
C ALA A 504 22.74 5.25 -16.38
N ASN A 505 22.53 4.21 -17.20
CA ASN A 505 22.93 4.09 -18.61
C ASN A 505 24.41 4.38 -19.01
N GLY A 506 25.27 4.70 -18.04
CA GLY A 506 26.64 5.16 -18.23
C GLY A 506 26.88 6.66 -18.00
N THR A 507 25.84 7.52 -17.99
CA THR A 507 25.98 8.98 -17.85
C THR A 507 24.88 9.57 -16.96
N VAL A 508 25.28 10.37 -15.98
CA VAL A 508 24.38 11.08 -15.05
C VAL A 508 23.41 12.02 -15.77
N ASP A 509 22.16 12.08 -15.31
CA ASP A 509 21.16 13.05 -15.77
C ASP A 509 21.42 14.47 -15.22
N ILE A 510 20.97 15.49 -15.95
CA ILE A 510 20.95 16.86 -15.42
C ILE A 510 19.76 17.01 -14.46
N GLY A 511 20.01 17.39 -13.21
CA GLY A 511 18.98 17.71 -12.21
C GLY A 511 18.90 16.73 -11.02
N ALA A 512 17.84 16.88 -10.22
CA ALA A 512 17.62 16.13 -8.99
C ALA A 512 17.20 14.66 -9.17
N PHE A 513 16.78 14.31 -10.38
CA PHE A 513 16.17 13.04 -10.75
C PHE A 513 17.11 12.29 -11.70
N GLU A 514 17.25 10.98 -11.53
CA GLU A 514 17.93 10.10 -12.49
C GLU A 514 16.97 9.05 -13.05
N SER A 515 16.72 9.09 -14.36
CA SER A 515 15.88 8.13 -15.07
C SER A 515 16.55 6.75 -15.16
N GLN A 516 15.87 5.72 -14.69
CA GLN A 516 16.28 4.32 -14.88
C GLN A 516 15.65 3.75 -16.17
N GLY A 517 15.24 4.63 -17.10
CA GLY A 517 14.48 4.32 -18.31
C GLY A 517 12.97 4.34 -18.10
N PHE A 518 12.22 4.20 -19.19
CA PHE A 518 10.74 4.24 -19.18
C PHE A 518 10.14 3.02 -19.87
N SER A 519 8.91 2.66 -19.48
CA SER A 519 8.16 1.52 -20.00
C SER A 519 6.73 1.89 -20.37
N LEU A 520 6.23 1.35 -21.49
CA LEU A 520 4.82 1.43 -21.92
C LEU A 520 4.16 0.06 -21.76
N THR A 521 3.06 -0.01 -21.01
CA THR A 521 2.34 -1.27 -20.74
C THR A 521 0.86 -1.14 -21.11
N PRO A 522 0.30 -1.99 -21.99
CA PRO A 522 -1.14 -2.01 -22.25
C PRO A 522 -1.90 -2.45 -21.00
N ILE A 523 -2.96 -1.73 -20.62
CA ILE A 523 -3.76 -2.04 -19.42
C ILE A 523 -5.23 -2.36 -19.72
N ALA A 524 -5.79 -1.88 -20.84
CA ALA A 524 -7.14 -2.23 -21.28
C ALA A 524 -7.29 -2.12 -22.81
N GLY A 525 -8.26 -2.85 -23.38
CA GLY A 525 -8.52 -2.86 -24.81
C GLY A 525 -7.58 -3.77 -25.63
N THR A 526 -6.92 -4.75 -24.99
CA THR A 526 -6.18 -5.82 -25.67
C THR A 526 -6.12 -7.09 -24.80
N PRO A 527 -6.34 -8.30 -25.37
CA PRO A 527 -6.91 -8.54 -26.69
C PRO A 527 -8.40 -8.16 -26.73
N GLN A 528 -8.92 -7.74 -27.89
CA GLN A 528 -10.38 -7.59 -28.10
C GLN A 528 -10.78 -7.78 -29.56
N SER A 529 -12.07 -8.06 -29.78
CA SER A 529 -12.66 -8.29 -31.10
C SER A 529 -14.00 -7.56 -31.26
N THR A 530 -14.32 -7.17 -32.49
CA THR A 530 -15.65 -6.68 -32.88
C THR A 530 -15.92 -7.00 -34.36
N THR A 531 -17.18 -6.91 -34.80
CA THR A 531 -17.54 -7.06 -36.21
C THR A 531 -16.95 -5.95 -37.09
N VAL A 532 -16.62 -6.27 -38.34
CA VAL A 532 -16.22 -5.28 -39.35
C VAL A 532 -17.19 -4.10 -39.43
N ASP A 533 -16.65 -2.89 -39.68
CA ASP A 533 -17.38 -1.61 -39.69
C ASP A 533 -18.08 -1.22 -38.36
N THR A 534 -17.67 -1.81 -37.22
CA THR A 534 -18.21 -1.46 -35.88
C THR A 534 -17.16 -0.97 -34.89
N THR A 535 -17.59 -0.20 -33.89
CA THR A 535 -16.71 0.36 -32.85
C THR A 535 -16.38 -0.68 -31.78
N PHE A 536 -15.10 -0.80 -31.44
CA PHE A 536 -14.64 -1.65 -30.34
C PHE A 536 -15.20 -1.15 -29.00
N SER A 537 -15.64 -2.08 -28.15
CA SER A 537 -16.33 -1.75 -26.88
C SER A 537 -15.43 -1.08 -25.84
N THR A 538 -14.12 -1.29 -25.92
CA THR A 538 -13.15 -0.83 -24.92
C THR A 538 -12.08 0.04 -25.58
N ASN A 539 -11.93 1.28 -25.12
CA ASN A 539 -10.85 2.16 -25.58
C ASN A 539 -9.47 1.54 -25.31
N LEU A 540 -8.51 1.79 -26.21
CA LEU A 540 -7.13 1.34 -26.00
C LEU A 540 -6.49 2.19 -24.89
N GLN A 541 -6.02 1.55 -23.81
CA GLN A 541 -5.36 2.22 -22.70
C GLN A 541 -3.96 1.67 -22.49
N VAL A 542 -2.96 2.56 -22.47
CA VAL A 542 -1.57 2.25 -22.12
C VAL A 542 -1.16 3.07 -20.90
N GLN A 543 -0.37 2.49 -20.01
CA GLN A 543 0.27 3.20 -18.91
C GLN A 543 1.74 3.45 -19.26
N LEU A 544 2.24 4.65 -18.95
CA LEU A 544 3.64 5.04 -19.01
C LEU A 544 4.19 5.15 -17.58
N THR A 545 5.25 4.39 -17.30
CA THR A 545 6.00 4.46 -16.04
C THR A 545 7.48 4.74 -16.31
N GLU A 546 8.13 5.43 -15.38
CA GLU A 546 9.59 5.38 -15.23
C GLU A 546 9.95 4.16 -14.37
N ASN A 547 11.06 3.50 -14.69
CA ASN A 547 11.34 2.16 -14.20
C ASN A 547 11.65 2.13 -12.69
N PHE A 548 12.14 3.23 -12.09
CA PHE A 548 12.31 3.29 -10.64
C PHE A 548 10.97 3.28 -9.90
N ALA A 549 10.75 2.19 -9.14
CA ALA A 549 9.52 1.90 -8.42
C ALA A 549 8.24 1.96 -9.29
N ASN A 550 8.36 1.68 -10.60
CA ASN A 550 7.28 1.75 -11.59
C ASN A 550 6.47 3.06 -11.51
N SER A 551 7.16 4.19 -11.31
CA SER A 551 6.53 5.47 -11.01
C SER A 551 5.80 6.04 -12.23
N PRO A 552 4.47 6.31 -12.16
CA PRO A 552 3.73 6.80 -13.33
C PRO A 552 4.16 8.19 -13.79
N ILE A 553 4.17 8.41 -15.10
CA ILE A 553 4.66 9.66 -15.72
C ILE A 553 3.52 10.40 -16.46
N PRO A 554 3.04 11.53 -15.93
CA PRO A 554 1.97 12.34 -16.53
C PRO A 554 2.47 13.25 -17.67
N ASN A 555 1.52 13.82 -18.42
CA ASN A 555 1.74 14.86 -19.43
C ASN A 555 2.65 14.46 -20.63
N VAL A 556 2.75 13.16 -20.93
CA VAL A 556 3.43 12.65 -22.13
C VAL A 556 2.41 12.33 -23.20
N THR A 557 2.68 12.75 -24.44
CA THR A 557 1.82 12.39 -25.58
C THR A 557 2.20 11.00 -26.10
N ILE A 558 1.22 10.12 -26.18
CA ILE A 558 1.31 8.80 -26.78
C ILE A 558 0.59 8.82 -28.13
N ALA A 559 1.22 8.24 -29.17
CA ALA A 559 0.63 8.05 -30.49
C ALA A 559 0.25 6.58 -30.72
N PHE A 560 -1.00 6.35 -31.12
CA PHE A 560 -1.55 5.04 -31.45
C PHE A 560 -1.58 4.88 -32.99
N ALA A 561 -0.87 3.88 -33.50
CA ALA A 561 -0.67 3.64 -34.92
C ALA A 561 -1.29 2.28 -35.34
N PRO A 562 -2.45 2.28 -36.04
CA PRO A 562 -3.00 1.07 -36.64
C PRO A 562 -2.31 0.76 -37.98
N PRO A 563 -2.44 -0.47 -38.53
CA PRO A 563 -1.82 -0.82 -39.82
C PRO A 563 -2.43 -0.03 -40.98
N SER A 564 -1.60 0.30 -41.98
CA SER A 564 -2.01 1.07 -43.16
C SER A 564 -2.72 0.25 -44.25
N GLY A 565 -2.94 -1.05 -44.04
CA GLY A 565 -3.67 -1.92 -44.96
C GLY A 565 -3.95 -3.31 -44.36
N GLY A 566 -4.90 -4.04 -44.94
CA GLY A 566 -5.44 -5.27 -44.37
C GLY A 566 -6.51 -5.00 -43.30
N ALA A 567 -6.71 -5.96 -42.40
CA ALA A 567 -7.53 -5.75 -41.20
C ALA A 567 -6.91 -4.63 -40.35
N SER A 568 -7.72 -3.61 -40.04
CA SER A 568 -7.29 -2.40 -39.36
C SER A 568 -8.51 -1.65 -38.82
N GLY A 569 -8.34 -0.40 -38.38
CA GLY A 569 -9.42 0.46 -37.95
C GLY A 569 -9.05 1.94 -37.95
N SER A 570 -9.98 2.79 -37.54
CA SER A 570 -9.81 4.24 -37.47
C SER A 570 -10.25 4.79 -36.11
N PHE A 571 -9.60 5.86 -35.66
CA PHE A 571 -10.00 6.60 -34.46
C PHE A 571 -11.08 7.63 -34.81
N SER A 572 -12.05 7.80 -33.91
CA SER A 572 -13.14 8.79 -34.05
C SER A 572 -12.67 10.25 -34.04
N SER A 573 -11.46 10.52 -33.57
CA SER A 573 -10.79 11.82 -33.71
C SER A 573 -9.26 11.67 -33.77
N ALA A 574 -8.50 12.33 -32.90
CA ALA A 574 -7.04 12.21 -32.87
C ALA A 574 -6.61 10.78 -32.49
N ASN A 575 -5.56 10.28 -33.15
CA ASN A 575 -4.90 9.02 -32.81
C ASN A 575 -3.84 9.18 -31.71
N THR A 576 -3.92 10.25 -30.92
CA THR A 576 -3.03 10.54 -29.80
C THR A 576 -3.82 10.75 -28.52
N ALA A 577 -3.18 10.48 -27.39
CA ALA A 577 -3.68 10.78 -26.06
C ALA A 577 -2.53 11.26 -25.17
N ILE A 578 -2.86 11.95 -24.07
CA ILE A 578 -1.88 12.43 -23.08
C ILE A 578 -2.01 11.57 -21.83
N THR A 579 -0.89 11.23 -21.19
CA THR A 579 -0.89 10.48 -19.93
C THR A 579 -1.42 11.32 -18.77
N ASP A 580 -2.35 10.76 -18.00
CA ASP A 580 -2.91 11.40 -16.80
C ASP A 580 -1.98 11.28 -15.57
N ALA A 581 -2.45 11.71 -14.39
CA ALA A 581 -1.71 11.60 -13.13
C ALA A 581 -1.35 10.15 -12.73
N SER A 582 -2.05 9.15 -13.27
CA SER A 582 -1.79 7.72 -13.11
C SER A 582 -0.88 7.17 -14.21
N GLY A 583 -0.34 8.03 -15.07
CA GLY A 583 0.46 7.67 -16.25
C GLY A 583 -0.36 7.08 -17.40
N ILE A 584 -1.69 7.12 -17.36
CA ILE A 584 -2.56 6.41 -18.29
C ILE A 584 -2.92 7.31 -19.47
N ALA A 585 -2.61 6.87 -20.69
CA ALA A 585 -3.09 7.46 -21.93
C ALA A 585 -4.23 6.61 -22.52
N THR A 586 -5.44 7.16 -22.50
CA THR A 586 -6.65 6.54 -23.09
C THR A 586 -6.87 7.07 -24.50
N ALA A 587 -6.78 6.20 -25.51
CA ALA A 587 -7.08 6.56 -26.89
C ALA A 587 -8.56 6.90 -27.09
N ASN A 588 -8.87 7.62 -28.17
CA ASN A 588 -10.24 7.83 -28.63
C ASN A 588 -10.90 6.49 -29.04
N LEU A 589 -12.24 6.48 -29.17
CA LEU A 589 -12.97 5.30 -29.65
C LEU A 589 -12.44 4.86 -31.03
N PHE A 590 -12.20 3.56 -31.17
CA PHE A 590 -11.59 2.95 -32.33
C PHE A 590 -12.61 2.04 -33.04
N THR A 591 -12.70 2.14 -34.37
CA THR A 591 -13.70 1.46 -35.19
C THR A 591 -13.04 0.58 -36.23
N ALA A 592 -13.43 -0.70 -36.27
CA ALA A 592 -12.97 -1.68 -37.25
C ALA A 592 -13.23 -1.19 -38.67
N ASN A 593 -12.30 -1.46 -39.59
CA ASN A 593 -12.57 -1.30 -41.03
C ASN A 593 -13.42 -2.47 -41.56
N THR A 594 -13.73 -2.46 -42.84
CA THR A 594 -14.55 -3.48 -43.51
C THR A 594 -13.83 -4.80 -43.77
N ILE A 595 -12.58 -4.97 -43.32
CA ILE A 595 -11.72 -6.13 -43.61
C ILE A 595 -11.52 -6.96 -42.35
N ALA A 596 -11.94 -8.22 -42.39
CA ALA A 596 -11.80 -9.17 -41.30
C ALA A 596 -10.35 -9.68 -41.15
N GLY A 597 -9.96 -10.00 -39.91
CA GLY A 597 -8.64 -10.56 -39.57
C GLY A 597 -8.05 -10.01 -38.28
N ASN A 598 -6.91 -10.58 -37.89
CA ASN A 598 -6.15 -10.20 -36.68
C ASN A 598 -5.06 -9.19 -37.05
N TYR A 599 -4.82 -8.20 -36.17
CA TYR A 599 -3.81 -7.17 -36.35
C TYR A 599 -3.35 -6.57 -35.02
N GLN A 600 -2.36 -5.66 -35.08
CA GLN A 600 -1.90 -4.91 -33.91
C GLN A 600 -1.99 -3.40 -34.14
N VAL A 601 -2.37 -2.66 -33.10
CA VAL A 601 -2.20 -1.21 -33.00
C VAL A 601 -1.04 -0.93 -32.05
N ALA A 602 -0.06 -0.14 -32.47
CA ALA A 602 1.10 0.19 -31.65
C ALA A 602 0.92 1.54 -30.94
N ALA A 603 1.01 1.58 -29.62
CA ALA A 603 1.14 2.80 -28.83
C ALA A 603 2.61 3.13 -28.63
N SER A 604 3.01 4.38 -28.88
CA SER A 604 4.43 4.77 -28.92
C SER A 604 4.64 6.21 -28.44
N THR A 605 5.85 6.49 -27.93
CA THR A 605 6.36 7.84 -27.66
C THR A 605 7.89 7.87 -27.78
N THR A 606 8.49 9.04 -27.73
CA THR A 606 9.94 9.25 -27.91
C THR A 606 10.76 8.45 -26.89
N ASN A 607 11.84 7.79 -27.33
CA ASN A 607 12.78 7.02 -26.50
C ASN A 607 12.18 5.86 -25.67
N VAL A 608 10.95 5.41 -25.95
CA VAL A 608 10.32 4.26 -25.27
C VAL A 608 9.93 3.17 -26.28
N THR A 609 10.16 1.91 -25.92
CA THR A 609 9.72 0.76 -26.71
C THR A 609 8.20 0.78 -26.91
N PRO A 610 7.67 0.71 -28.15
CA PRO A 610 6.23 0.70 -28.39
C PRO A 610 5.52 -0.52 -27.78
N ALA A 611 4.29 -0.30 -27.33
CA ALA A 611 3.41 -1.32 -26.77
C ALA A 611 2.32 -1.72 -27.79
N SER A 612 2.07 -3.02 -27.97
CA SER A 612 1.09 -3.54 -28.94
C SER A 612 -0.25 -3.92 -28.34
N PHE A 613 -1.33 -3.52 -29.02
CA PHE A 613 -2.71 -3.93 -28.75
C PHE A 613 -3.15 -4.94 -29.80
N ASN A 614 -3.46 -6.18 -29.40
CA ASN A 614 -3.92 -7.24 -30.31
C ASN A 614 -5.43 -7.08 -30.57
N LEU A 615 -5.82 -6.81 -31.82
CA LEU A 615 -7.21 -6.59 -32.21
C LEU A 615 -7.66 -7.58 -33.29
N THR A 616 -8.94 -7.90 -33.33
CA THR A 616 -9.55 -8.77 -34.35
C THR A 616 -10.82 -8.14 -34.91
N ASN A 617 -10.85 -7.94 -36.22
CA ASN A 617 -12.09 -7.66 -36.95
C ASN A 617 -12.72 -9.00 -37.32
N THR A 618 -13.90 -9.33 -36.79
CA THR A 618 -14.65 -10.53 -37.18
C THR A 618 -15.55 -10.22 -38.38
N PRO A 619 -15.77 -11.18 -39.32
CA PRO A 619 -16.77 -11.02 -40.38
C PRO A 619 -18.15 -10.71 -39.80
N ASP A 620 -18.96 -9.97 -40.56
CA ASP A 620 -20.37 -9.73 -40.22
C ASP A 620 -21.23 -10.98 -40.58
N SER A 621 -22.52 -10.90 -40.28
CA SER A 621 -23.51 -11.93 -40.56
C SER A 621 -23.51 -12.36 -42.04
N PRO A 622 -23.74 -13.65 -42.36
CA PRO A 622 -23.86 -14.13 -43.73
C PRO A 622 -24.82 -13.30 -44.58
N SER A 623 -24.33 -12.78 -45.71
CA SER A 623 -25.12 -12.02 -46.69
C SER A 623 -25.24 -12.75 -48.03
N ARG A 624 -24.22 -13.55 -48.40
CA ARG A 624 -24.12 -14.19 -49.72
C ARG A 624 -23.53 -15.59 -49.62
N LEU A 625 -24.17 -16.54 -50.31
CA LEU A 625 -23.59 -17.84 -50.63
C LEU A 625 -22.98 -17.81 -52.04
N GLN A 626 -21.82 -18.44 -52.23
CA GLN A 626 -21.19 -18.66 -53.54
C GLN A 626 -21.02 -20.16 -53.79
N LEU A 627 -21.49 -20.64 -54.95
CA LEU A 627 -21.29 -22.02 -55.39
C LEU A 627 -19.81 -22.25 -55.74
N LEU A 628 -19.21 -23.32 -55.22
CA LEU A 628 -17.83 -23.73 -55.57
C LEU A 628 -17.80 -24.97 -56.47
N GLY A 629 -18.65 -25.97 -56.21
CA GLY A 629 -18.64 -27.22 -56.98
C GLY A 629 -19.78 -28.18 -56.62
N GLY A 630 -20.00 -29.19 -57.47
CA GLY A 630 -20.99 -30.25 -57.26
C GLY A 630 -22.36 -30.05 -57.93
N ASP A 631 -22.56 -28.97 -58.70
CA ASP A 631 -23.77 -28.73 -59.50
C ASP A 631 -23.72 -29.43 -60.88
N ASN A 632 -24.89 -29.65 -61.50
CA ASN A 632 -25.10 -30.23 -62.83
C ASN A 632 -24.45 -31.61 -63.09
N GLN A 633 -24.32 -32.44 -62.06
CA GLN A 633 -23.73 -33.78 -62.18
C GLN A 633 -24.77 -34.91 -62.11
N THR A 634 -24.43 -36.05 -62.70
CA THR A 634 -25.28 -37.24 -62.79
C THR A 634 -24.52 -38.49 -62.36
N THR A 635 -25.14 -39.37 -61.58
CA THR A 635 -24.55 -40.65 -61.19
C THR A 635 -25.56 -41.80 -61.35
N LEU A 636 -25.17 -43.05 -61.10
CA LEU A 636 -26.08 -44.19 -61.12
C LEU A 636 -26.91 -44.25 -59.83
N ILE A 637 -28.13 -44.79 -59.90
CA ILE A 637 -28.90 -45.11 -58.69
C ILE A 637 -28.06 -45.94 -57.69
N LEU A 638 -28.19 -45.65 -56.39
CA LEU A 638 -27.42 -46.29 -55.30
C LEU A 638 -25.89 -46.11 -55.38
N THR A 639 -25.39 -45.04 -56.02
CA THR A 639 -23.94 -44.72 -56.05
C THR A 639 -23.65 -43.28 -55.63
N PRO A 640 -22.44 -42.97 -55.11
CA PRO A 640 -22.04 -41.60 -54.79
C PRO A 640 -21.95 -40.72 -56.05
N PHE A 641 -22.11 -39.41 -55.85
CA PHE A 641 -21.72 -38.41 -56.86
C PHE A 641 -20.21 -38.19 -56.83
N THR A 642 -19.62 -37.85 -57.98
CA THR A 642 -18.15 -37.78 -58.14
C THR A 642 -17.54 -36.52 -57.53
N ASN A 643 -18.30 -35.42 -57.45
CA ASN A 643 -17.87 -34.17 -56.84
C ASN A 643 -18.71 -33.88 -55.60
N ASP A 644 -18.09 -33.43 -54.52
CA ASP A 644 -18.80 -32.93 -53.34
C ASP A 644 -19.65 -31.70 -53.67
N LEU A 645 -20.78 -31.57 -52.98
CA LEU A 645 -21.58 -30.35 -52.97
C LEU A 645 -20.86 -29.33 -52.08
N SER A 646 -20.34 -28.27 -52.69
CA SER A 646 -19.46 -27.31 -52.00
C SER A 646 -19.82 -25.86 -52.31
N LEU A 647 -19.77 -25.02 -51.27
CA LEU A 647 -20.07 -23.60 -51.32
C LEU A 647 -19.23 -22.80 -50.32
N GLN A 648 -19.17 -21.49 -50.52
CA GLN A 648 -18.53 -20.52 -49.63
C GLN A 648 -19.55 -19.50 -49.12
N VAL A 649 -19.38 -19.05 -47.89
CA VAL A 649 -20.24 -18.05 -47.23
C VAL A 649 -19.47 -16.75 -47.06
N PHE A 650 -20.10 -15.63 -47.42
CA PHE A 650 -19.57 -14.28 -47.28
C PHE A 650 -20.51 -13.37 -46.50
N ASP A 651 -19.95 -12.39 -45.79
CA ASP A 651 -20.69 -11.27 -45.21
C ASP A 651 -21.05 -10.21 -46.26
N GLN A 652 -21.50 -9.02 -45.85
CA GLN A 652 -21.85 -7.93 -46.79
C GLN A 652 -20.63 -7.15 -47.36
N PHE A 653 -19.43 -7.44 -46.88
CA PHE A 653 -18.17 -6.76 -47.23
C PHE A 653 -17.16 -7.68 -47.94
N ASP A 654 -17.62 -8.83 -48.46
CA ASP A 654 -16.80 -9.88 -49.10
C ASP A 654 -15.82 -10.62 -48.15
N ASN A 655 -16.00 -10.54 -46.83
CA ASN A 655 -15.22 -11.37 -45.89
C ASN A 655 -15.82 -12.79 -45.79
N PRO A 656 -15.01 -13.87 -45.82
CA PRO A 656 -15.53 -15.23 -45.63
C PRO A 656 -15.97 -15.50 -44.18
N VAL A 657 -17.16 -16.09 -43.99
CA VAL A 657 -17.74 -16.32 -42.65
C VAL A 657 -17.56 -17.77 -42.21
N SER A 658 -16.76 -18.00 -41.17
CA SER A 658 -16.44 -19.32 -40.61
C SER A 658 -17.45 -19.81 -39.56
N ASN A 659 -17.47 -21.12 -39.29
CA ASN A 659 -18.34 -21.80 -38.32
C ASN A 659 -19.86 -21.64 -38.56
N VAL A 660 -20.27 -21.22 -39.75
CA VAL A 660 -21.67 -21.06 -40.14
C VAL A 660 -22.29 -22.42 -40.44
N ALA A 661 -23.38 -22.77 -39.74
CA ALA A 661 -24.14 -23.98 -40.00
C ALA A 661 -24.99 -23.84 -41.28
N ILE A 662 -24.80 -24.77 -42.22
CA ILE A 662 -25.49 -24.80 -43.52
C ILE A 662 -26.45 -25.98 -43.56
N THR A 663 -27.73 -25.70 -43.85
CA THR A 663 -28.77 -26.73 -43.97
C THR A 663 -28.85 -27.20 -45.42
N PHE A 664 -28.33 -28.40 -45.69
CA PHE A 664 -28.54 -29.09 -46.97
C PHE A 664 -29.85 -29.90 -46.92
N THR A 665 -30.73 -29.68 -47.90
CA THR A 665 -32.06 -30.30 -48.01
C THR A 665 -32.22 -31.00 -49.36
N ALA A 666 -32.47 -32.31 -49.33
CA ALA A 666 -32.80 -33.13 -50.49
C ALA A 666 -34.30 -33.50 -50.51
N PRO A 667 -34.89 -33.88 -51.66
CA PRO A 667 -36.31 -34.24 -51.74
C PRO A 667 -36.68 -35.46 -50.88
N GLY A 668 -37.78 -35.38 -50.13
CA GLY A 668 -38.24 -36.48 -49.27
C GLY A 668 -38.90 -37.66 -50.01
N THR A 669 -39.17 -37.55 -51.32
CA THR A 669 -39.84 -38.59 -52.13
C THR A 669 -39.38 -38.55 -53.58
N GLY A 670 -39.19 -39.72 -54.21
CA GLY A 670 -38.76 -39.84 -55.61
C GLY A 670 -37.23 -39.81 -55.75
N ALA A 671 -36.74 -39.34 -56.91
CA ALA A 671 -35.30 -39.20 -57.15
C ALA A 671 -34.70 -38.21 -56.15
N SER A 672 -33.73 -38.69 -55.37
CA SER A 672 -33.11 -37.98 -54.25
C SER A 672 -31.79 -38.67 -53.86
N GLY A 673 -31.26 -38.39 -52.68
CA GLY A 673 -30.07 -39.01 -52.15
C GLY A 673 -29.87 -38.78 -50.65
N ALA A 674 -28.77 -39.28 -50.12
CA ALA A 674 -28.37 -39.15 -48.72
C ALA A 674 -26.98 -38.52 -48.57
N PHE A 675 -26.81 -37.73 -47.52
CA PHE A 675 -25.53 -37.13 -47.13
C PHE A 675 -24.70 -38.07 -46.25
N GLY A 676 -23.37 -37.99 -46.35
CA GLY A 676 -22.47 -38.73 -45.45
C GLY A 676 -22.35 -38.14 -44.03
N SER A 677 -22.85 -36.92 -43.82
CA SER A 677 -22.87 -36.21 -42.53
C SER A 677 -24.29 -35.72 -42.21
N SER A 678 -24.53 -35.37 -40.95
CA SER A 678 -25.74 -34.67 -40.47
C SER A 678 -25.46 -33.26 -39.95
N ASN A 679 -24.18 -32.85 -39.90
CA ASN A 679 -23.76 -31.51 -39.51
C ASN A 679 -22.80 -30.93 -40.56
N PHE A 680 -23.01 -29.68 -40.96
CA PHE A 680 -22.26 -29.02 -42.02
C PHE A 680 -21.94 -27.58 -41.59
N THR A 681 -20.71 -27.31 -41.19
CA THR A 681 -20.24 -26.00 -40.75
C THR A 681 -19.12 -25.49 -41.65
N THR A 682 -19.08 -24.18 -41.93
CA THR A 682 -17.97 -23.60 -42.72
C THR A 682 -16.65 -23.63 -41.97
N ASN A 683 -15.56 -23.87 -42.71
CA ASN A 683 -14.19 -23.79 -42.20
C ASN A 683 -13.69 -22.33 -42.08
N ALA A 684 -12.43 -22.14 -41.69
CA ALA A 684 -11.80 -20.82 -41.54
C ALA A 684 -11.81 -19.96 -42.83
N SER A 685 -11.91 -20.57 -44.02
CA SER A 685 -12.06 -19.87 -45.30
C SER A 685 -13.53 -19.62 -45.70
N GLY A 686 -14.48 -19.85 -44.80
CA GLY A 686 -15.91 -19.76 -45.07
C GLY A 686 -16.47 -20.87 -45.96
N ILE A 687 -15.73 -21.97 -46.18
CA ILE A 687 -16.10 -23.04 -47.12
C ILE A 687 -16.72 -24.22 -46.38
N VAL A 688 -17.79 -24.79 -46.94
CA VAL A 688 -18.33 -26.10 -46.57
C VAL A 688 -18.35 -27.03 -47.79
N SER A 689 -18.10 -28.32 -47.56
CA SER A 689 -18.10 -29.38 -48.59
C SER A 689 -18.77 -30.62 -48.01
N THR A 690 -19.58 -31.33 -48.80
CA THR A 690 -20.12 -32.62 -48.38
C THR A 690 -20.38 -33.59 -49.53
N SER A 691 -20.11 -34.86 -49.27
CA SER A 691 -20.42 -35.96 -50.19
C SER A 691 -21.89 -36.36 -50.12
N PHE A 692 -22.44 -36.74 -51.27
CA PHE A 692 -23.85 -37.07 -51.44
C PHE A 692 -23.99 -38.31 -52.33
N SER A 693 -24.95 -39.18 -52.01
CA SER A 693 -25.16 -40.46 -52.72
C SER A 693 -26.59 -40.63 -53.21
N ALA A 694 -26.74 -41.04 -54.47
CA ALA A 694 -28.03 -41.27 -55.12
C ALA A 694 -28.84 -42.39 -54.44
N ASN A 695 -30.15 -42.20 -54.32
CA ASN A 695 -31.08 -43.25 -53.92
C ASN A 695 -31.45 -44.20 -55.08
N GLU A 696 -32.37 -45.12 -54.85
CA GLU A 696 -32.84 -46.13 -55.81
C GLU A 696 -33.73 -45.59 -56.95
N PHE A 697 -34.18 -44.33 -56.86
CA PHE A 697 -35.10 -43.73 -57.82
C PHE A 697 -34.36 -42.90 -58.86
N ALA A 698 -34.54 -43.26 -60.14
CA ALA A 698 -33.97 -42.50 -61.26
C ALA A 698 -34.81 -41.25 -61.59
N GLY A 699 -34.14 -40.16 -61.98
CA GLY A 699 -34.75 -38.88 -62.30
C GLY A 699 -33.84 -37.68 -61.96
N SER A 700 -34.20 -36.50 -62.46
CA SER A 700 -33.56 -35.23 -62.10
C SER A 700 -34.26 -34.57 -60.92
N TYR A 701 -33.49 -33.93 -60.05
CA TYR A 701 -33.97 -33.26 -58.84
C TYR A 701 -33.00 -32.17 -58.40
N GLN A 702 -33.36 -31.47 -57.32
CA GLN A 702 -32.57 -30.37 -56.76
C GLN A 702 -32.30 -30.62 -55.28
N VAL A 703 -31.05 -30.41 -54.87
CA VAL A 703 -30.64 -30.26 -53.47
C VAL A 703 -30.47 -28.77 -53.21
N THR A 704 -31.02 -28.28 -52.11
CA THR A 704 -30.88 -26.86 -51.71
C THR A 704 -29.98 -26.76 -50.48
N ALA A 705 -29.07 -25.80 -50.45
CA ALA A 705 -28.24 -25.49 -49.30
C ALA A 705 -28.45 -24.04 -48.89
N GLY A 706 -28.87 -23.82 -47.65
CA GLY A 706 -29.22 -22.51 -47.14
C GLY A 706 -28.66 -22.23 -45.74
N VAL A 707 -28.53 -20.93 -45.45
CA VAL A 707 -28.35 -20.37 -44.12
C VAL A 707 -29.51 -19.41 -43.85
N SER A 708 -29.89 -19.23 -42.59
CA SER A 708 -30.95 -18.27 -42.24
C SER A 708 -30.62 -16.86 -42.73
N GLY A 709 -31.55 -16.24 -43.46
CA GLY A 709 -31.42 -14.86 -43.95
C GLY A 709 -30.80 -14.68 -45.34
N VAL A 710 -30.27 -15.73 -45.98
CA VAL A 710 -29.66 -15.66 -47.31
C VAL A 710 -30.38 -16.59 -48.29
N ASP A 711 -30.52 -16.16 -49.55
CA ASP A 711 -31.10 -16.99 -50.61
C ASP A 711 -30.31 -18.31 -50.79
N PRO A 712 -30.99 -19.48 -50.80
CA PRO A 712 -30.32 -20.78 -50.82
C PRO A 712 -29.74 -21.11 -52.20
N ILE A 713 -28.54 -21.72 -52.20
CA ILE A 713 -27.95 -22.30 -53.42
C ILE A 713 -28.69 -23.59 -53.78
N THR A 714 -28.87 -23.80 -55.08
CA THR A 714 -29.49 -25.01 -55.64
C THR A 714 -28.47 -25.80 -56.45
N PHE A 715 -28.28 -27.08 -56.10
CA PHE A 715 -27.51 -28.06 -56.86
C PHE A 715 -28.48 -28.94 -57.66
N ASN A 716 -28.32 -28.94 -58.97
CA ASN A 716 -29.11 -29.71 -59.93
C ASN A 716 -28.44 -31.07 -60.14
N LEU A 717 -29.12 -32.15 -59.74
CA LEU A 717 -28.58 -33.51 -59.75
C LEU A 717 -29.49 -34.44 -60.55
N ALA A 718 -28.95 -35.55 -61.04
CA ALA A 718 -29.78 -36.63 -61.58
C ALA A 718 -29.25 -38.03 -61.26
N ASN A 719 -30.17 -38.90 -60.84
CA ASN A 719 -29.95 -40.33 -60.68
C ASN A 719 -30.30 -41.03 -62.00
N THR A 720 -29.37 -41.81 -62.54
CA THR A 720 -29.56 -42.52 -63.81
C THR A 720 -29.76 -44.02 -63.57
N SER A 721 -30.70 -44.62 -64.31
CA SER A 721 -30.98 -46.06 -64.23
C SER A 721 -29.93 -46.87 -64.99
N LEU A 722 -29.52 -48.00 -64.42
CA LEU A 722 -28.71 -49.00 -65.13
C LEU A 722 -29.37 -49.41 -66.46
N ALA A 723 -28.64 -49.29 -67.57
CA ALA A 723 -29.11 -49.69 -68.88
C ALA A 723 -29.17 -51.22 -69.01
N ILE A 724 -30.38 -51.79 -69.01
CA ILE A 724 -30.59 -53.23 -69.16
C ILE A 724 -30.32 -53.63 -70.62
N ILE A 725 -29.18 -54.31 -70.86
CA ILE A 725 -28.82 -54.88 -72.17
C ILE A 725 -28.87 -56.40 -72.09
N THR A 726 -29.85 -57.03 -72.74
CA THR A 726 -29.95 -58.48 -72.94
C THR A 726 -30.67 -58.80 -74.26
N PRO A 727 -30.44 -59.97 -74.89
CA PRO A 727 -29.14 -60.53 -75.23
C PRO A 727 -29.04 -60.90 -76.73
N PHE A 728 -27.84 -61.19 -77.25
CA PHE A 728 -27.68 -61.83 -78.57
C PHE A 728 -26.62 -62.94 -78.54
N ILE A 729 -26.80 -63.97 -79.37
CA ILE A 729 -26.11 -65.27 -79.29
C ILE A 729 -25.24 -65.49 -80.53
N ILE A 730 -23.94 -65.82 -80.35
CA ILE A 730 -23.17 -66.76 -81.20
C ILE A 730 -22.22 -67.58 -80.30
N ASN A 731 -21.92 -68.82 -80.71
CA ASN A 731 -21.08 -69.82 -80.02
C ASN A 731 -19.55 -69.62 -80.25
N PRO A 732 -18.66 -70.34 -79.53
CA PRO A 732 -17.23 -69.99 -79.40
C PRO A 732 -16.27 -70.69 -80.39
N VAL A 733 -15.12 -70.05 -80.66
CA VAL A 733 -13.82 -70.67 -81.02
C VAL A 733 -12.69 -69.87 -80.33
N ASP A 734 -11.54 -70.51 -80.15
CA ASP A 734 -10.47 -70.19 -79.20
C ASP A 734 -9.16 -69.66 -79.84
N LEU A 735 -8.24 -69.16 -79.01
CA LEU A 735 -6.77 -69.01 -79.18
C LEU A 735 -6.11 -68.38 -80.45
N THR A 736 -5.27 -67.37 -80.16
CA THR A 736 -3.92 -67.07 -80.76
C THR A 736 -3.75 -66.61 -82.21
N GLN A 737 -3.00 -65.50 -82.39
CA GLN A 737 -1.59 -65.50 -82.87
C GLN A 737 -0.93 -64.11 -82.65
N LEU A 738 0.26 -64.04 -82.02
CA LEU A 738 1.60 -63.75 -82.60
C LEU A 738 1.74 -62.37 -83.27
N ALA A 739 2.50 -61.43 -82.67
CA ALA A 739 3.98 -61.24 -82.79
C ALA A 739 4.40 -60.69 -84.17
N THR A 740 5.13 -59.56 -84.27
CA THR A 740 6.60 -59.39 -84.09
C THR A 740 6.95 -57.88 -83.99
N ILE A 741 8.17 -57.37 -83.69
CA ILE A 741 9.52 -57.96 -83.57
C ILE A 741 10.39 -57.22 -82.49
N SER A 742 11.64 -57.67 -82.35
CA SER A 742 12.70 -57.36 -81.37
C SER A 742 13.33 -55.93 -81.46
N THR A 743 14.38 -55.52 -80.71
CA THR A 743 15.45 -56.29 -80.02
C THR A 743 16.15 -55.55 -78.86
N ASP A 744 16.82 -56.36 -78.02
CA ASP A 744 18.06 -56.14 -77.25
C ASP A 744 18.09 -55.53 -75.83
N THR A 745 18.96 -56.16 -75.04
CA THR A 745 19.31 -56.08 -73.59
C THR A 745 20.47 -55.08 -73.32
N PRO A 746 20.89 -54.74 -72.06
CA PRO A 746 20.74 -55.45 -70.77
C PRO A 746 20.42 -54.51 -69.54
N VAL A 747 20.61 -54.79 -68.23
CA VAL A 747 21.26 -55.88 -67.45
C VAL A 747 20.70 -55.98 -66.00
N ILE A 748 20.70 -57.20 -65.41
CA ILE A 748 20.92 -57.62 -63.98
C ILE A 748 20.52 -56.69 -62.79
N TYR A 749 19.82 -57.06 -61.70
CA TYR A 749 19.09 -58.28 -61.18
C TYR A 749 17.97 -57.78 -60.19
N PHE A 750 17.60 -58.20 -58.94
CA PHE A 750 17.97 -59.28 -57.99
C PHE A 750 16.80 -59.66 -56.99
N ILE A 751 16.06 -60.74 -57.28
CA ILE A 751 15.39 -61.76 -56.41
C ILE A 751 14.85 -61.46 -54.97
N GLY A 752 13.54 -61.74 -54.76
CA GLY A 752 13.01 -62.61 -53.67
C GLY A 752 12.23 -61.98 -52.48
N GLU A 753 11.41 -62.71 -51.69
CA GLU A 753 10.55 -63.91 -51.94
C GLU A 753 9.59 -64.19 -50.74
N SER A 754 8.63 -65.11 -50.89
CA SER A 754 7.85 -65.82 -49.83
C SER A 754 6.65 -65.12 -49.14
N SER A 755 5.98 -65.90 -48.26
CA SER A 755 4.55 -66.23 -48.38
C SER A 755 3.97 -67.01 -47.17
N ASN A 756 2.63 -67.01 -47.01
CA ASN A 756 1.83 -67.83 -46.03
C ASN A 756 2.09 -67.51 -44.53
N LEU A 757 1.37 -68.02 -43.51
CA LEU A 757 0.29 -69.04 -43.42
C LEU A 757 -0.71 -68.71 -42.27
N ILE A 758 -1.86 -69.41 -42.25
CA ILE A 758 -2.96 -69.41 -41.26
C ILE A 758 -2.55 -70.02 -39.89
N VAL A 759 -3.13 -69.54 -38.77
CA VAL A 759 -3.78 -70.33 -37.66
C VAL A 759 -4.36 -69.40 -36.57
N ASP A 760 -5.54 -69.78 -36.06
CA ASP A 760 -6.41 -69.21 -35.00
C ASP A 760 -6.75 -70.41 -34.04
N PRO A 761 -7.10 -70.31 -32.72
CA PRO A 761 -7.72 -69.20 -31.95
C PRO A 761 -7.27 -69.04 -30.46
N ILE A 762 -8.11 -68.35 -29.63
CA ILE A 762 -8.25 -68.30 -28.14
C ILE A 762 -7.08 -67.67 -27.33
N PHE A 763 -7.26 -66.71 -26.39
CA PHE A 763 -8.33 -66.50 -25.39
C PHE A 763 -8.58 -65.02 -24.98
N ALA A 764 -9.82 -64.77 -24.50
CA ALA A 764 -10.37 -63.67 -23.67
C ALA A 764 -9.55 -62.41 -23.30
N GLU A 765 -10.11 -61.24 -23.68
CA GLU A 765 -10.58 -60.14 -22.80
C GLU A 765 -10.23 -60.20 -21.28
N ILE A 766 -9.89 -59.10 -20.58
CA ILE A 766 -10.32 -57.69 -20.77
C ILE A 766 -9.29 -56.67 -20.21
N GLU A 767 -9.49 -55.37 -20.51
CA GLU A 767 -8.89 -54.14 -19.91
C GLU A 767 -7.43 -53.68 -20.25
N VAL A 768 -7.33 -52.92 -21.35
CA VAL A 768 -6.80 -51.53 -21.47
C VAL A 768 -5.48 -51.12 -20.78
N GLN A 769 -4.44 -50.82 -21.59
CA GLN A 769 -3.56 -49.63 -21.50
C GLN A 769 -2.65 -49.48 -22.77
N PHE A 770 -1.80 -48.43 -22.81
CA PHE A 770 -0.64 -48.15 -23.70
C PHE A 770 -0.80 -47.41 -25.07
N THR A 771 -0.60 -46.08 -25.01
CA THR A 771 0.43 -45.24 -25.70
C THR A 771 1.21 -45.71 -26.96
N GLN A 772 1.33 -44.78 -27.95
CA GLN A 772 2.56 -44.36 -28.71
C GLN A 772 3.23 -45.43 -29.65
N GLU A 773 3.89 -45.16 -30.79
CA GLU A 773 4.97 -44.20 -31.15
C GLU A 773 5.23 -44.04 -32.70
N PHE A 774 5.96 -42.97 -33.07
CA PHE A 774 6.98 -42.77 -34.16
C PHE A 774 6.72 -42.62 -35.69
N GLU A 775 7.28 -41.49 -36.19
CA GLU A 775 7.95 -41.09 -37.46
C GLU A 775 8.08 -41.99 -38.73
N ASN A 776 8.06 -41.36 -39.93
CA ASN A 776 9.27 -40.99 -40.74
C ASN A 776 9.00 -40.54 -42.21
N TYR A 777 9.64 -39.46 -42.71
CA TYR A 777 10.39 -39.42 -44.01
C TYR A 777 11.16 -38.09 -44.31
N PHE A 778 12.48 -38.21 -44.50
CA PHE A 778 13.56 -37.34 -45.05
C PHE A 778 13.24 -36.07 -45.89
N GLY A 779 14.10 -35.03 -46.00
CA GLY A 779 15.42 -34.73 -45.39
C GLY A 779 16.52 -34.28 -46.39
N PHE A 780 17.38 -33.30 -46.04
CA PHE A 780 18.75 -33.05 -46.61
C PHE A 780 19.58 -32.07 -45.73
N SER A 781 20.85 -31.82 -46.07
CA SER A 781 21.96 -31.67 -45.09
C SER A 781 22.91 -30.45 -45.20
N ASP A 782 23.44 -30.01 -44.04
CA ASP A 782 24.81 -29.48 -43.78
C ASP A 782 25.19 -28.07 -44.38
N SER A 783 26.09 -27.23 -43.82
CA SER A 783 27.09 -27.45 -42.76
C SER A 783 27.58 -26.19 -41.99
N SER A 784 28.18 -26.42 -40.80
CA SER A 784 29.30 -25.68 -40.17
C SER A 784 29.12 -24.29 -39.48
N THR A 785 29.46 -24.28 -38.16
CA THR A 785 30.20 -23.22 -37.38
C THR A 785 29.58 -21.81 -37.20
N THR A 786 29.62 -21.14 -36.03
CA THR A 786 30.26 -21.42 -34.71
C THR A 786 29.62 -20.57 -33.59
N THR A 787 29.67 -21.03 -32.33
CA THR A 787 29.64 -20.28 -31.04
C THR A 787 28.58 -19.18 -30.79
N GLY A 788 27.78 -19.29 -29.70
CA GLY A 788 27.03 -18.13 -29.19
C GLY A 788 25.89 -18.44 -28.19
N ASP A 789 26.24 -18.87 -26.98
CA ASP A 789 25.48 -18.91 -25.70
C ASP A 789 23.92 -18.87 -25.63
N LEU A 790 23.42 -19.88 -24.91
CA LEU A 790 22.41 -19.86 -23.82
C LEU A 790 21.06 -19.12 -23.91
N SER A 791 20.07 -19.85 -23.37
CA SER A 791 18.84 -19.40 -22.67
C SER A 791 17.54 -19.23 -23.47
N SER A 792 16.86 -20.36 -23.69
CA SER A 792 15.41 -20.51 -23.41
C SER A 792 14.99 -21.98 -23.50
N ASP A 793 14.22 -22.45 -22.53
CA ASP A 793 12.90 -23.01 -22.83
C ASP A 793 11.94 -22.77 -21.64
N SER A 794 10.67 -22.89 -21.95
CA SER A 794 9.47 -22.56 -21.21
C SER A 794 9.16 -23.49 -20.03
N THR A 795 8.35 -22.97 -19.11
CA THR A 795 7.22 -23.74 -18.58
C THR A 795 5.94 -23.17 -19.21
N THR A 796 5.01 -24.04 -19.57
CA THR A 796 3.75 -23.67 -20.25
C THR A 796 2.63 -23.50 -19.22
N ALA A 797 2.15 -22.27 -19.05
CA ALA A 797 0.97 -22.01 -18.23
C ALA A 797 -0.30 -22.47 -18.96
N VAL A 798 -1.15 -23.24 -18.25
CA VAL A 798 -2.51 -23.56 -18.70
C VAL A 798 -3.39 -22.32 -18.51
N GLY A 799 -4.23 -21.99 -19.50
CA GLY A 799 -5.01 -20.76 -19.47
C GLY A 799 -6.23 -20.83 -18.56
N PHE A 800 -6.28 -19.96 -17.54
CA PHE A 800 -7.54 -19.57 -16.90
C PHE A 800 -8.23 -18.47 -17.71
N SER A 801 -9.55 -18.58 -17.86
CA SER A 801 -10.36 -17.57 -18.57
C SER A 801 -10.91 -16.55 -17.58
N SER A 802 -10.52 -15.28 -17.73
CA SER A 802 -11.01 -14.19 -16.91
C SER A 802 -12.41 -13.74 -17.37
N SER A 803 -13.45 -14.25 -16.72
CA SER A 803 -14.78 -13.64 -16.78
C SER A 803 -14.76 -12.28 -16.07
N SER A 804 -15.09 -11.22 -16.78
CA SER A 804 -15.12 -9.85 -16.25
C SER A 804 -16.19 -9.68 -15.16
N GLY A 805 -15.78 -9.64 -13.90
CA GLY A 805 -16.67 -9.34 -12.77
C GLY A 805 -16.98 -7.84 -12.69
N SER A 806 -18.23 -7.47 -12.95
CA SER A 806 -18.81 -6.25 -12.37
C SER A 806 -18.83 -6.38 -10.85
N SER A 807 -18.78 -5.26 -10.12
CA SER A 807 -18.93 -5.28 -8.65
C SER A 807 -20.35 -5.74 -8.27
N GLU A 808 -20.50 -7.03 -7.98
CA GLU A 808 -21.77 -7.60 -7.52
C GLU A 808 -22.03 -7.20 -6.06
N THR A 809 -23.09 -6.42 -5.86
CA THR A 809 -23.60 -6.08 -4.54
C THR A 809 -24.24 -7.32 -3.91
N VAL A 810 -23.52 -7.95 -2.96
CA VAL A 810 -23.99 -9.13 -2.23
C VAL A 810 -25.27 -8.81 -1.45
N SER A 811 -26.32 -9.60 -1.68
CA SER A 811 -27.61 -9.47 -1.00
C SER A 811 -27.59 -10.07 0.40
N LEU A 812 -28.50 -9.63 1.29
CA LEU A 812 -28.68 -10.22 2.62
C LEU A 812 -28.90 -11.73 2.55
N GLU A 813 -29.65 -12.22 1.56
CA GLU A 813 -29.91 -13.65 1.34
C GLU A 813 -28.61 -14.42 1.04
N GLN A 814 -27.71 -13.87 0.22
CA GLN A 814 -26.40 -14.47 -0.05
C GLN A 814 -25.49 -14.46 1.19
N VAL A 815 -25.50 -13.39 1.99
CA VAL A 815 -24.77 -13.34 3.27
C VAL A 815 -25.30 -14.43 4.21
N GLN A 816 -26.60 -14.42 4.50
CA GLN A 816 -27.23 -15.39 5.40
C GLN A 816 -27.03 -16.83 4.93
N LYS A 817 -27.03 -17.08 3.61
CA LYS A 817 -26.72 -18.39 3.04
C LYS A 817 -25.29 -18.85 3.36
N ALA A 818 -24.29 -17.99 3.23
CA ALA A 818 -22.91 -18.32 3.61
C ALA A 818 -22.77 -18.64 5.12
N LEU A 819 -23.46 -17.88 5.98
CA LEU A 819 -23.51 -18.14 7.43
C LEU A 819 -24.12 -19.54 7.73
N GLN A 820 -25.26 -19.86 7.10
CA GLN A 820 -25.95 -21.16 7.23
C GLN A 820 -25.11 -22.33 6.71
N ASP A 821 -24.30 -22.12 5.66
CA ASP A 821 -23.44 -23.17 5.10
C ASP A 821 -22.24 -23.48 6.01
N LEU A 822 -21.72 -22.52 6.78
CA LEU A 822 -20.76 -22.82 7.86
C LEU A 822 -21.42 -23.58 9.01
N GLU A 823 -22.56 -23.09 9.50
CA GLU A 823 -23.30 -23.74 10.60
C GLU A 823 -23.57 -25.22 10.25
N SER A 824 -23.94 -25.48 9.00
CA SER A 824 -24.18 -26.82 8.46
C SER A 824 -22.90 -27.67 8.32
N ALA A 825 -21.75 -27.05 8.03
CA ALA A 825 -20.48 -27.74 7.79
C ALA A 825 -19.65 -27.98 9.07
N THR A 826 -19.80 -27.14 10.10
CA THR A 826 -18.92 -27.12 11.28
C THR A 826 -19.64 -27.13 12.63
N GLY A 827 -20.93 -26.76 12.67
CA GLY A 827 -21.67 -26.54 13.91
C GLY A 827 -21.34 -25.24 14.64
N ILE A 828 -20.43 -24.40 14.11
CA ILE A 828 -20.07 -23.10 14.68
C ILE A 828 -21.08 -22.05 14.18
N LYS A 829 -21.56 -21.18 15.08
CA LYS A 829 -22.54 -20.14 14.78
C LYS A 829 -21.87 -18.78 14.61
N PRO A 830 -21.89 -18.19 13.40
CA PRO A 830 -21.23 -16.94 13.12
C PRO A 830 -22.19 -15.74 13.08
N ALA A 831 -21.68 -14.55 13.41
CA ALA A 831 -22.32 -13.29 13.11
C ALA A 831 -21.34 -12.29 12.50
N ILE A 832 -21.85 -11.43 11.62
CA ILE A 832 -21.09 -10.34 11.01
C ILE A 832 -21.47 -9.04 11.69
N ILE A 833 -20.48 -8.30 12.18
CA ILE A 833 -20.64 -6.98 12.78
C ILE A 833 -20.07 -5.94 11.81
N TYR A 834 -20.95 -5.14 11.22
CA TYR A 834 -20.55 -3.91 10.56
C TYR A 834 -20.34 -2.83 11.60
N ALA A 835 -19.19 -2.16 11.59
CA ALA A 835 -18.93 -0.98 12.42
C ALA A 835 -18.51 0.18 11.51
N ILE A 836 -19.40 1.17 11.38
CA ILE A 836 -19.29 2.24 10.37
C ILE A 836 -19.63 3.60 10.97
N PHE A 837 -19.14 4.68 10.37
CA PHE A 837 -19.43 6.04 10.82
C PHE A 837 -20.45 6.76 9.92
N ILE A 838 -21.52 7.28 10.53
CA ILE A 838 -22.63 7.96 9.85
C ILE A 838 -22.70 9.46 10.17
N PRO A 839 -23.04 10.35 9.21
CA PRO A 839 -23.04 11.79 9.46
C PRO A 839 -24.05 12.26 10.51
N SER A 840 -23.58 13.05 11.48
CA SER A 840 -24.36 13.59 12.61
C SER A 840 -25.47 14.59 12.26
N THR A 841 -25.66 14.92 10.98
CA THR A 841 -26.82 15.67 10.48
C THR A 841 -28.03 14.77 10.19
N THR A 842 -27.86 13.45 10.16
CA THR A 842 -28.97 12.51 10.13
C THR A 842 -29.72 12.55 11.48
N SER A 843 -31.04 12.70 11.43
CA SER A 843 -31.85 12.50 12.64
C SER A 843 -31.90 11.00 12.94
N PRO A 844 -31.65 10.57 14.19
CA PRO A 844 -31.62 9.14 14.51
C PRO A 844 -32.98 8.50 14.20
N PRO A 845 -33.00 7.26 13.67
CA PRO A 845 -34.21 6.44 13.68
C PRO A 845 -34.75 6.33 15.12
N PRO A 846 -36.08 6.21 15.30
CA PRO A 846 -36.64 6.05 16.64
C PRO A 846 -36.20 4.71 17.24
N ASP A 847 -35.61 4.73 18.45
CA ASP A 847 -35.25 3.55 19.23
C ASP A 847 -36.45 2.59 19.32
N SER A 848 -36.31 1.35 18.81
CA SER A 848 -37.41 0.37 18.80
C SER A 848 -37.80 -0.15 20.19
N ASN A 849 -36.94 0.05 21.19
CA ASN A 849 -36.98 -0.68 22.47
C ASN A 849 -37.52 0.16 23.63
N ASN A 850 -38.49 1.07 23.40
CA ASN A 850 -39.03 1.94 24.46
C ASN A 850 -40.56 2.08 24.50
N GLU A 851 -41.28 0.96 24.63
CA GLU A 851 -42.67 0.99 25.10
C GLU A 851 -42.75 1.43 26.59
N LYS A 852 -43.05 2.72 26.84
CA LYS A 852 -44.06 3.22 27.83
C LYS A 852 -44.04 4.75 28.00
N SER A 853 -44.92 5.46 27.28
CA SER A 853 -45.72 6.58 27.83
C SER A 853 -46.63 7.19 26.75
N GLU A 854 -47.94 6.94 26.81
CA GLU A 854 -48.91 7.66 25.97
C GLU A 854 -49.11 9.11 26.45
N THR A 855 -49.20 10.09 25.54
CA THR A 855 -50.47 10.77 25.18
C THR A 855 -50.28 12.13 24.47
N ALA A 856 -50.99 12.30 23.34
CA ALA A 856 -51.28 13.56 22.63
C ALA A 856 -50.08 14.34 22.01
N PHE A 857 -50.22 15.10 20.91
CA PHE A 857 -51.38 15.50 20.10
C PHE A 857 -51.21 15.11 18.61
N ALA A 858 -52.27 15.23 17.81
CA ALA A 858 -52.34 14.65 16.46
C ALA A 858 -52.28 15.65 15.30
N ARG A 859 -51.66 15.20 14.18
CA ARG A 859 -51.84 15.60 12.77
C ARG A 859 -51.63 17.09 12.38
N ASN A 860 -50.56 17.32 11.63
CA ASN A 860 -50.70 17.75 10.22
C ASN A 860 -49.42 17.38 9.44
N ALA A 861 -49.57 17.07 8.15
CA ALA A 861 -48.47 16.56 7.32
C ALA A 861 -47.98 17.60 6.30
N ILE A 862 -46.68 17.86 6.31
CA ILE A 862 -45.88 18.35 5.17
C ILE A 862 -44.57 17.54 5.21
N ASN A 863 -44.07 17.11 4.05
CA ASN A 863 -43.05 16.07 3.91
C ASN A 863 -41.76 16.33 4.71
N PRO A 864 -41.22 15.34 5.46
CA PRO A 864 -39.81 15.33 5.82
C PRO A 864 -38.92 15.03 4.59
N PRO A 865 -37.61 15.34 4.61
CA PRO A 865 -36.72 15.05 3.50
C PRO A 865 -36.50 13.53 3.33
N GLN A 866 -36.46 13.06 2.08
CA GLN A 866 -35.92 11.74 1.76
C GLN A 866 -34.45 11.88 1.33
N THR A 867 -33.55 11.14 1.97
CA THR A 867 -32.38 10.53 1.32
C THR A 867 -31.76 9.42 2.17
N LEU A 868 -31.08 8.49 1.49
CA LEU A 868 -30.25 7.40 2.01
C LEU A 868 -30.97 6.26 2.76
N TRP A 869 -30.89 5.07 2.15
CA TRP A 869 -31.23 3.74 2.69
C TRP A 869 -32.70 3.47 3.05
N GLN A 870 -33.51 3.19 2.02
CA GLN A 870 -34.78 2.48 2.18
C GLN A 870 -34.68 1.12 1.47
N PHE A 871 -34.70 0.02 2.22
CA PHE A 871 -34.81 -1.33 1.66
C PHE A 871 -36.24 -1.57 1.21
N ASN A 872 -36.44 -1.84 -0.09
CA ASN A 872 -37.72 -2.21 -0.68
C ASN A 872 -37.61 -3.63 -1.26
N GLU A 873 -38.70 -4.41 -1.26
CA GLU A 873 -38.74 -5.83 -1.63
C GLU A 873 -38.63 -6.11 -3.15
N GLN A 874 -37.90 -5.29 -3.90
CA GLN A 874 -37.52 -5.54 -5.30
C GLN A 874 -36.04 -5.22 -5.48
N GLY A 875 -35.31 -6.19 -6.06
CA GLY A 875 -33.85 -6.26 -5.99
C GLY A 875 -33.08 -5.11 -6.66
N LEU A 876 -31.77 -5.10 -6.40
CA LEU A 876 -30.80 -4.05 -6.75
C LEU A 876 -30.81 -3.67 -8.24
N SER A 877 -31.67 -2.72 -8.61
CA SER A 877 -31.73 -2.14 -9.95
C SER A 877 -30.71 -1.00 -10.11
N SER A 878 -29.96 -1.01 -11.20
CA SER A 878 -28.85 -0.09 -11.50
C SER A 878 -29.19 1.41 -11.40
N THR A 879 -28.48 2.13 -10.51
CA THR A 879 -27.82 3.45 -10.67
C THR A 879 -27.52 4.10 -9.30
N PRO A 880 -26.24 4.35 -8.96
CA PRO A 880 -25.92 5.66 -8.36
C PRO A 880 -24.51 6.25 -8.63
N GLU A 881 -23.67 5.67 -9.50
CA GLU A 881 -22.29 6.18 -9.73
C GLU A 881 -22.25 7.66 -10.19
N ALA A 882 -23.29 8.12 -10.88
CA ALA A 882 -23.43 9.52 -11.31
C ALA A 882 -23.95 10.50 -10.24
N GLN A 883 -24.20 10.07 -8.99
CA GLN A 883 -24.67 10.95 -7.90
C GLN A 883 -23.81 10.92 -6.63
N LEU A 884 -22.99 9.89 -6.40
CA LEU A 884 -22.02 9.91 -5.30
C LEU A 884 -20.93 10.98 -5.51
N ALA A 885 -20.60 11.31 -6.75
CA ALA A 885 -19.71 12.42 -7.11
C ALA A 885 -20.30 13.84 -6.84
N ALA A 886 -21.56 13.95 -6.42
CA ALA A 886 -22.28 15.22 -6.25
C ALA A 886 -22.54 15.65 -4.80
N ASN A 887 -22.29 14.77 -3.82
CA ASN A 887 -22.46 15.05 -2.38
C ASN A 887 -21.25 14.55 -1.59
N SER A 888 -20.10 15.20 -1.78
CA SER A 888 -18.92 15.05 -0.95
C SER A 888 -19.14 15.64 0.46
N SER A 889 -19.93 14.94 1.27
CA SER A 889 -19.84 15.06 2.72
C SER A 889 -18.48 14.49 3.12
N ALA A 890 -17.48 15.36 3.18
CA ALA A 890 -16.14 14.97 3.62
C ALA A 890 -16.24 14.32 5.01
N VAL A 891 -15.43 13.28 5.25
CA VAL A 891 -15.32 12.60 6.55
C VAL A 891 -15.22 13.62 7.69
N GLN A 892 -16.09 13.53 8.70
CA GLN A 892 -16.11 14.48 9.82
C GLN A 892 -15.66 13.83 11.13
N PRO A 893 -14.88 14.55 11.95
CA PRO A 893 -14.62 14.20 13.37
C PRO A 893 -15.89 13.97 14.21
N THR A 894 -17.04 14.48 13.73
CA THR A 894 -18.36 14.41 14.37
C THR A 894 -19.28 13.32 13.81
N ASP A 895 -18.83 12.47 12.87
CA ASP A 895 -19.61 11.31 12.44
C ASP A 895 -19.82 10.35 13.62
N LEU A 896 -20.99 9.73 13.75
CA LEU A 896 -21.35 8.83 14.87
C LEU A 896 -21.19 7.37 14.48
N LEU A 897 -20.81 6.52 15.45
CA LEU A 897 -20.68 5.08 15.24
C LEU A 897 -22.05 4.39 15.13
N GLU A 898 -22.32 3.70 14.03
CA GLU A 898 -23.43 2.74 13.87
C GLU A 898 -22.88 1.32 13.80
N LEU A 899 -23.48 0.42 14.58
CA LEU A 899 -23.27 -1.02 14.50
C LEU A 899 -24.44 -1.67 13.75
N VAL A 900 -24.15 -2.62 12.86
CA VAL A 900 -25.16 -3.49 12.24
C VAL A 900 -24.74 -4.96 12.38
N LEU A 901 -25.54 -5.73 13.11
CA LEU A 901 -25.34 -7.17 13.34
C LEU A 901 -26.14 -7.98 12.31
N VAL A 902 -25.49 -8.93 11.64
CA VAL A 902 -26.10 -9.86 10.69
C VAL A 902 -25.80 -11.31 11.11
N THR A 903 -26.84 -12.04 11.47
CA THR A 903 -26.84 -13.47 11.82
C THR A 903 -27.41 -14.32 10.67
N SER A 904 -27.25 -15.64 10.76
CA SER A 904 -27.66 -16.63 9.75
C SER A 904 -29.16 -16.64 9.39
N SER A 905 -30.01 -16.01 10.19
CA SER A 905 -31.42 -15.76 9.89
C SER A 905 -31.92 -14.47 10.54
N GLY A 906 -33.14 -14.04 10.20
CA GLY A 906 -33.76 -12.84 10.75
C GLY A 906 -33.52 -11.58 9.90
N GLN A 907 -33.62 -10.41 10.53
CA GLN A 907 -33.35 -9.10 9.92
C GLN A 907 -32.13 -8.47 10.59
N PRO A 908 -31.31 -7.65 9.88
CA PRO A 908 -30.15 -7.00 10.46
C PRO A 908 -30.52 -6.09 11.64
N ILE A 909 -29.87 -6.30 12.78
CA ILE A 909 -30.12 -5.54 14.01
C ILE A 909 -29.19 -4.33 14.01
N ARG A 910 -29.70 -3.14 14.36
CA ARG A 910 -28.98 -1.86 14.30
C ARG A 910 -28.90 -1.19 15.66
N HIS A 911 -27.70 -0.72 16.01
CA HIS A 911 -27.47 0.03 17.25
C HIS A 911 -26.65 1.30 16.95
N SER A 912 -27.21 2.47 17.23
CA SER A 912 -26.51 3.76 17.07
C SER A 912 -25.80 4.16 18.37
N VAL A 913 -24.47 4.10 18.38
CA VAL A 913 -23.65 4.39 19.55
C VAL A 913 -23.33 5.89 19.58
N ARG A 914 -23.62 6.56 20.69
CA ARG A 914 -23.45 8.02 20.84
C ARG A 914 -22.01 8.40 21.18
N VAL A 915 -21.10 8.09 20.26
CA VAL A 915 -19.67 8.40 20.28
C VAL A 915 -19.25 8.88 18.89
N THR A 916 -18.41 9.91 18.80
CA THR A 916 -17.95 10.44 17.50
C THR A 916 -16.68 9.78 17.00
N ARG A 917 -16.41 9.84 15.69
CA ARG A 917 -15.19 9.32 15.05
C ARG A 917 -13.91 9.73 15.80
N ALA A 918 -13.76 11.00 16.15
CA ALA A 918 -12.59 11.50 16.89
C ALA A 918 -12.47 10.93 18.31
N GLU A 919 -13.57 10.63 18.99
CA GLU A 919 -13.56 9.99 20.32
C GLU A 919 -13.12 8.52 20.20
N VAL A 920 -13.60 7.81 19.18
CA VAL A 920 -13.21 6.42 18.86
C VAL A 920 -11.73 6.35 18.46
N GLU A 921 -11.28 7.19 17.50
CA GLU A 921 -9.88 7.33 17.10
C GLU A 921 -8.95 7.56 18.31
N THR A 922 -9.35 8.45 19.23
CA THR A 922 -8.56 8.78 20.43
C THR A 922 -8.36 7.57 21.33
N VAL A 923 -9.42 6.80 21.59
CA VAL A 923 -9.34 5.61 22.45
C VAL A 923 -8.66 4.44 21.72
N THR A 924 -8.84 4.26 20.42
CA THR A 924 -8.14 3.25 19.60
C THR A 924 -6.63 3.45 19.65
N ASN A 925 -6.17 4.70 19.49
CA ASN A 925 -4.75 5.04 19.61
C ASN A 925 -4.20 4.76 21.02
N ARG A 926 -4.96 5.10 22.08
CA ARG A 926 -4.59 4.80 23.47
C ARG A 926 -4.54 3.30 23.73
N PHE A 927 -5.50 2.53 23.20
CA PHE A 927 -5.61 1.08 23.36
C PHE A 927 -4.39 0.38 22.76
N ARG A 928 -4.10 0.61 21.47
CA ARG A 928 -2.94 0.03 20.78
C ARG A 928 -1.62 0.38 21.49
N ARG A 929 -1.41 1.66 21.84
CA ARG A 929 -0.24 2.11 22.62
C ARG A 929 -0.10 1.37 23.96
N SER A 930 -1.21 1.16 24.67
CA SER A 930 -1.23 0.50 25.99
C SER A 930 -0.94 -1.00 25.89
N VAL A 931 -1.51 -1.71 24.90
CA VAL A 931 -1.22 -3.13 24.67
C VAL A 931 0.25 -3.34 24.31
N THR A 932 0.84 -2.46 23.50
CA THR A 932 2.26 -2.57 23.11
C THR A 932 3.28 -2.34 24.24
N ASN A 933 2.86 -1.98 25.45
CA ASN A 933 3.76 -1.66 26.56
C ASN A 933 3.82 -2.78 27.62
N VAL A 934 4.60 -3.83 27.35
CA VAL A 934 4.85 -4.97 28.26
C VAL A 934 5.34 -4.59 29.66
N ARG A 935 5.91 -3.39 29.86
CA ARG A 935 6.36 -2.91 31.17
C ARG A 935 5.21 -2.40 32.05
N ARG A 936 4.03 -2.14 31.47
CA ARG A 936 2.85 -1.60 32.16
C ARG A 936 1.68 -2.59 32.13
N ARG A 937 1.88 -3.72 32.80
CA ARG A 937 0.85 -4.77 32.98
C ARG A 937 -0.49 -4.15 33.39
N GLY A 938 -1.57 -4.51 32.68
CA GLY A 938 -2.93 -4.04 32.96
C GLY A 938 -3.31 -2.66 32.39
N ALA A 939 -2.36 -1.86 31.88
CA ALA A 939 -2.63 -0.53 31.33
C ALA A 939 -3.70 -0.50 30.22
N TYR A 940 -3.75 -1.57 29.43
CA TYR A 940 -4.69 -1.75 28.34
C TYR A 940 -6.15 -1.94 28.79
N ARG A 941 -6.43 -2.33 30.04
CA ARG A 941 -7.79 -2.75 30.46
C ARG A 941 -8.83 -1.63 30.32
N ASN A 942 -8.51 -0.41 30.75
CA ASN A 942 -9.42 0.74 30.64
C ASN A 942 -9.80 1.09 29.17
N PRO A 943 -8.86 1.30 28.23
CA PRO A 943 -9.21 1.56 26.84
C PRO A 943 -9.78 0.31 26.11
N ALA A 944 -9.44 -0.91 26.52
CA ALA A 944 -10.08 -2.14 26.04
C ALA A 944 -11.56 -2.22 26.44
N GLN A 945 -11.88 -1.92 27.70
CA GLN A 945 -13.24 -1.85 28.23
C GLN A 945 -14.04 -0.75 27.55
N GLN A 946 -13.44 0.43 27.31
CA GLN A 946 -14.16 1.50 26.61
C GLN A 946 -14.50 1.12 25.16
N MET A 947 -13.62 0.40 24.46
CA MET A 947 -13.90 -0.13 23.13
C MET A 947 -14.93 -1.26 23.15
N TYR A 948 -14.86 -2.17 24.12
CA TYR A 948 -15.86 -3.24 24.30
C TYR A 948 -17.26 -2.66 24.52
N GLN A 949 -17.37 -1.61 25.35
CA GLN A 949 -18.62 -0.86 25.59
C GLN A 949 -19.19 -0.18 24.34
N TRP A 950 -18.37 0.11 23.33
CA TRP A 950 -18.79 0.74 22.08
C TRP A 950 -19.02 -0.22 20.91
N LEU A 951 -18.36 -1.38 20.91
CA LEU A 951 -18.40 -2.33 19.79
C LEU A 951 -19.17 -3.63 20.09
N ILE A 952 -19.23 -4.05 21.35
CA ILE A 952 -19.70 -5.39 21.75
C ILE A 952 -20.89 -5.31 22.72
N ALA A 953 -20.79 -4.50 23.77
CA ALA A 953 -21.84 -4.38 24.80
C ALA A 953 -23.24 -4.02 24.25
N PRO A 954 -23.40 -3.20 23.18
CA PRO A 954 -24.72 -2.97 22.57
C PRO A 954 -25.33 -4.23 21.95
N LEU A 955 -24.49 -5.18 21.53
CA LEU A 955 -24.87 -6.41 20.80
C LEU A 955 -24.95 -7.65 21.70
N GLU A 956 -24.51 -7.56 22.96
CA GLU A 956 -24.35 -8.73 23.84
C GLU A 956 -25.64 -9.54 24.03
N GLU A 957 -26.79 -8.90 24.17
CA GLU A 957 -28.08 -9.59 24.36
C GLU A 957 -28.49 -10.33 23.07
N ASP A 958 -28.30 -9.69 21.90
CA ASP A 958 -28.55 -10.29 20.58
C ASP A 958 -27.63 -11.51 20.33
N LEU A 959 -26.32 -11.36 20.62
CA LEU A 959 -25.33 -12.43 20.47
C LEU A 959 -25.60 -13.62 21.40
N LYS A 960 -26.07 -13.36 22.62
CA LYS A 960 -26.41 -14.39 23.62
C LYS A 960 -27.75 -15.08 23.34
N GLU A 961 -28.75 -14.38 22.80
CA GLU A 961 -30.01 -15.02 22.38
C GLU A 961 -29.81 -15.95 21.19
N GLN A 962 -28.99 -15.56 20.21
CA GLN A 962 -28.70 -16.37 19.03
C GLN A 962 -27.63 -17.46 19.26
N ASP A 963 -26.95 -17.43 20.42
CA ASP A 963 -25.93 -18.41 20.82
C ASP A 963 -24.73 -18.41 19.84
N ILE A 964 -24.26 -17.20 19.50
CA ILE A 964 -23.15 -16.95 18.57
C ILE A 964 -21.80 -17.29 19.22
N SER A 965 -20.90 -17.93 18.46
CA SER A 965 -19.55 -18.30 18.91
C SER A 965 -18.42 -17.76 18.02
N ASN A 966 -18.74 -17.23 16.84
CA ASN A 966 -17.76 -16.60 15.94
C ASN A 966 -18.24 -15.20 15.50
N LEU A 967 -17.33 -14.21 15.53
CA LEU A 967 -17.59 -12.81 15.18
C LEU A 967 -16.68 -12.35 14.05
N VAL A 968 -17.26 -11.88 12.94
CA VAL A 968 -16.52 -11.34 11.81
C VAL A 968 -16.82 -9.85 11.66
N PHE A 969 -15.78 -9.02 11.81
CA PHE A 969 -15.90 -7.57 11.76
C PHE A 969 -15.69 -7.06 10.32
N VAL A 970 -16.60 -6.20 9.86
CA VAL A 970 -16.48 -5.43 8.61
C VAL A 970 -16.51 -3.96 8.99
N MET A 971 -15.36 -3.29 8.94
CA MET A 971 -15.23 -1.97 9.58
C MET A 971 -14.66 -0.87 8.66
N ASP A 972 -15.05 0.37 8.94
CA ASP A 972 -14.41 1.57 8.44
C ASP A 972 -12.89 1.55 8.74
N ALA A 973 -12.09 2.17 7.86
CA ALA A 973 -10.63 2.07 7.88
C ALA A 973 -10.00 2.39 9.26
N ASP A 974 -10.47 3.46 9.90
CA ASP A 974 -9.98 3.95 11.21
C ASP A 974 -10.07 2.89 12.31
N LEU A 975 -11.11 2.05 12.27
CA LEU A 975 -11.41 1.01 13.25
C LEU A 975 -10.60 -0.26 13.05
N ARG A 976 -10.13 -0.55 11.83
CA ARG A 976 -9.40 -1.79 11.51
C ARG A 976 -8.19 -1.97 12.42
N SER A 977 -7.53 -0.87 12.81
CA SER A 977 -6.33 -0.85 13.65
C SER A 977 -6.49 -1.28 15.12
N ILE A 978 -7.73 -1.56 15.57
CA ILE A 978 -8.05 -2.03 16.92
C ILE A 978 -7.55 -3.49 17.11
N PRO A 979 -6.81 -3.82 18.18
CA PRO A 979 -6.53 -5.21 18.54
C PRO A 979 -7.78 -5.87 19.13
N LEU A 980 -8.69 -6.29 18.24
CA LEU A 980 -10.01 -6.83 18.58
C LEU A 980 -9.92 -7.95 19.62
N ALA A 981 -8.93 -8.85 19.50
CA ALA A 981 -8.73 -9.96 20.42
C ALA A 981 -8.54 -9.53 21.90
N ALA A 982 -7.99 -8.33 22.14
CA ALA A 982 -7.76 -7.79 23.49
C ALA A 982 -8.89 -6.89 24.01
N LEU A 983 -10.02 -6.77 23.30
CA LEU A 983 -11.22 -6.14 23.86
C LEU A 983 -11.65 -6.91 25.12
N HIS A 984 -12.21 -6.21 26.10
CA HIS A 984 -12.33 -6.74 27.46
C HIS A 984 -13.62 -6.24 28.12
N ASP A 985 -14.45 -7.12 28.68
CA ASP A 985 -15.78 -6.74 29.20
C ASP A 985 -15.69 -5.95 30.53
N GLY A 986 -14.86 -6.44 31.43
CA GLY A 986 -14.68 -5.98 32.80
C GLY A 986 -13.78 -6.99 33.54
N ASP A 987 -14.10 -8.27 33.37
CA ASP A 987 -13.46 -9.44 33.99
C ASP A 987 -12.61 -10.22 32.98
N ASN A 988 -13.13 -10.46 31.76
CA ASN A 988 -12.58 -11.33 30.71
C ASN A 988 -12.27 -10.57 29.41
N PHE A 989 -11.41 -11.14 28.56
CA PHE A 989 -11.23 -10.77 27.16
C PHE A 989 -12.33 -11.35 26.26
N ILE A 990 -12.58 -10.70 25.12
CA ILE A 990 -13.58 -11.15 24.14
C ILE A 990 -13.26 -12.54 23.56
N VAL A 991 -11.98 -12.91 23.44
CA VAL A 991 -11.53 -14.23 22.93
C VAL A 991 -11.86 -15.39 23.87
N GLU A 992 -12.12 -15.13 25.14
CA GLU A 992 -12.62 -16.15 26.07
C GLU A 992 -14.05 -16.58 25.69
N ASN A 993 -14.80 -15.72 24.99
CA ASN A 993 -16.18 -15.96 24.59
C ASN A 993 -16.36 -16.25 23.08
N TYR A 994 -15.60 -15.63 22.18
CA TYR A 994 -15.82 -15.70 20.72
C TYR A 994 -14.52 -15.84 19.91
N SER A 995 -14.55 -16.60 18.81
CA SER A 995 -13.49 -16.52 17.79
C SER A 995 -13.70 -15.32 16.87
N ILE A 996 -12.63 -14.67 16.43
CA ILE A 996 -12.70 -13.35 15.78
C ILE A 996 -11.92 -13.33 14.46
N GLY A 997 -12.48 -12.67 13.45
CA GLY A 997 -11.77 -12.29 12.23
C GLY A 997 -12.23 -10.95 11.65
N LEU A 998 -11.50 -10.45 10.65
CA LEU A 998 -11.72 -9.17 9.97
C LEU A 998 -11.92 -9.40 8.47
N MET A 999 -13.03 -8.91 7.91
CA MET A 999 -13.28 -8.93 6.46
C MET A 999 -13.17 -7.51 5.87
N PRO A 1000 -12.42 -7.30 4.77
CA PRO A 1000 -12.40 -6.02 4.06
C PRO A 1000 -13.77 -5.65 3.48
N SER A 1001 -14.45 -6.63 2.86
CA SER A 1001 -15.84 -6.57 2.40
C SER A 1001 -16.30 -7.98 2.03
N LEU A 1002 -17.58 -8.31 2.23
CA LEU A 1002 -18.18 -9.55 1.72
C LEU A 1002 -18.24 -9.63 0.20
N SER A 1003 -18.25 -8.48 -0.51
CA SER A 1003 -18.19 -8.45 -1.98
C SER A 1003 -16.77 -8.64 -2.54
N LEU A 1004 -15.75 -8.66 -1.67
CA LEU A 1004 -14.33 -8.77 -2.04
C LEU A 1004 -13.62 -9.93 -1.33
N SER A 1005 -14.36 -10.78 -0.60
CA SER A 1005 -13.83 -11.94 0.13
C SER A 1005 -14.51 -13.20 -0.38
N ASP A 1006 -13.73 -14.23 -0.74
CA ASP A 1006 -14.27 -15.56 -0.97
C ASP A 1006 -14.73 -16.15 0.38
N THR A 1007 -16.04 -16.31 0.52
CA THR A 1007 -16.69 -16.81 1.74
C THR A 1007 -16.78 -18.34 1.80
N SER A 1008 -16.27 -19.06 0.79
CA SER A 1008 -16.32 -20.53 0.77
C SER A 1008 -15.50 -21.16 1.90
N TYR A 1009 -16.19 -21.92 2.75
CA TYR A 1009 -15.57 -22.72 3.81
C TYR A 1009 -14.70 -23.84 3.22
N ARG A 1010 -13.52 -24.06 3.81
CA ARG A 1010 -12.69 -25.24 3.55
C ARG A 1010 -11.85 -25.60 4.78
N ASP A 1011 -12.04 -26.83 5.25
CA ASP A 1011 -11.18 -27.46 6.26
C ASP A 1011 -9.72 -27.50 5.77
N LEU A 1012 -8.79 -27.02 6.60
CA LEU A 1012 -7.36 -27.02 6.30
C LEU A 1012 -6.67 -28.34 6.67
N ARG A 1013 -7.28 -29.18 7.52
CA ARG A 1013 -6.61 -30.32 8.14
C ARG A 1013 -6.15 -31.34 7.10
N GLY A 1014 -4.84 -31.60 7.08
CA GLY A 1014 -4.20 -32.45 6.07
C GLY A 1014 -3.86 -31.77 4.73
N THR A 1015 -3.99 -30.44 4.61
CA THR A 1015 -3.41 -29.70 3.47
C THR A 1015 -1.89 -29.53 3.63
N SER A 1016 -1.13 -29.57 2.53
CA SER A 1016 0.33 -29.39 2.56
C SER A 1016 0.72 -27.94 2.84
N MET A 1017 1.78 -27.75 3.63
CA MET A 1017 2.35 -26.44 3.95
C MET A 1017 3.71 -26.19 3.27
N LEU A 1018 3.96 -24.94 2.88
CA LEU A 1018 5.28 -24.42 2.56
C LEU A 1018 5.67 -23.37 3.61
N ALA A 1019 6.75 -23.62 4.36
CA ALA A 1019 7.25 -22.70 5.35
C ALA A 1019 8.61 -22.13 4.88
N MET A 1020 8.82 -20.83 5.01
CA MET A 1020 10.07 -20.18 4.57
C MET A 1020 10.47 -19.05 5.52
N GLY A 1021 11.77 -18.80 5.69
CA GLY A 1021 12.23 -17.74 6.59
C GLY A 1021 13.73 -17.46 6.54
N ALA A 1022 14.16 -16.43 7.28
CA ALA A 1022 15.58 -16.13 7.49
C ALA A 1022 15.85 -15.75 8.96
N ASP A 1023 16.98 -16.18 9.49
CA ASP A 1023 17.46 -15.84 10.84
C ASP A 1023 18.64 -14.86 10.83
N THR A 1024 19.38 -14.78 9.72
CA THR A 1024 20.52 -13.86 9.53
C THR A 1024 20.22 -12.76 8.51
N PHE A 1025 20.64 -11.53 8.80
CA PHE A 1025 20.41 -10.35 7.94
C PHE A 1025 21.62 -9.40 7.95
N ASP A 1026 21.98 -8.83 6.80
CA ASP A 1026 23.11 -7.87 6.68
C ASP A 1026 22.90 -6.55 7.43
N THR A 1027 21.64 -6.15 7.65
CA THR A 1027 21.27 -4.80 8.14
C THR A 1027 20.23 -4.78 9.26
N GLN A 1028 19.77 -5.94 9.71
CA GLN A 1028 18.74 -6.09 10.75
C GLN A 1028 19.20 -7.05 11.86
N ASN A 1029 18.47 -7.08 12.98
CA ASN A 1029 18.78 -8.02 14.07
C ASN A 1029 18.46 -9.46 13.64
N SER A 1030 19.27 -10.43 14.07
CA SER A 1030 18.96 -11.85 13.86
C SER A 1030 17.64 -12.28 14.52
N LEU A 1031 16.98 -13.28 13.95
CA LEU A 1031 15.73 -13.87 14.45
C LEU A 1031 15.93 -15.37 14.80
N PRO A 1032 16.66 -15.68 15.88
CA PRO A 1032 17.07 -17.05 16.21
C PRO A 1032 15.92 -18.03 16.50
N ALA A 1033 14.67 -17.58 16.60
CA ALA A 1033 13.50 -18.46 16.67
C ALA A 1033 13.10 -19.04 15.30
N VAL A 1034 13.36 -18.33 14.19
CA VAL A 1034 12.88 -18.71 12.85
C VAL A 1034 13.27 -20.15 12.44
N PRO A 1035 14.52 -20.62 12.59
CA PRO A 1035 14.87 -22.00 12.18
C PRO A 1035 14.09 -23.05 12.97
N VAL A 1036 13.82 -22.77 14.25
CA VAL A 1036 13.10 -23.64 15.18
C VAL A 1036 11.59 -23.63 14.87
N GLU A 1037 11.04 -22.48 14.49
CA GLU A 1037 9.66 -22.33 14.01
C GLU A 1037 9.45 -23.20 12.76
N LEU A 1038 10.30 -23.09 11.74
CA LEU A 1038 10.18 -23.89 10.52
C LEU A 1038 10.33 -25.40 10.79
N GLU A 1039 11.26 -25.82 11.66
CA GLU A 1039 11.46 -27.24 12.04
C GLU A 1039 10.23 -27.82 12.74
N ILE A 1040 9.72 -27.16 13.78
CA ILE A 1040 8.53 -27.63 14.53
C ILE A 1040 7.32 -27.69 13.61
N LEU A 1041 7.07 -26.64 12.82
CA LEU A 1041 5.90 -26.55 11.96
C LEU A 1041 5.91 -27.60 10.83
N THR A 1042 7.05 -27.81 10.18
CA THR A 1042 7.15 -28.70 9.00
C THR A 1042 7.48 -30.16 9.32
N GLU A 1043 8.24 -30.47 10.36
CA GLU A 1043 8.62 -31.86 10.68
C GLU A 1043 7.74 -32.50 11.76
N GLN A 1044 7.33 -31.72 12.77
CA GLN A 1044 6.73 -32.25 14.00
C GLN A 1044 5.21 -32.10 14.01
N LEU A 1045 4.69 -30.92 13.65
CA LEU A 1045 3.25 -30.65 13.63
C LEU A 1045 2.61 -31.01 12.29
N TRP A 1046 2.78 -30.17 11.25
CA TRP A 1046 1.83 -30.13 10.12
C TRP A 1046 2.19 -31.02 8.93
N ARG A 1047 3.49 -31.20 8.68
CA ARG A 1047 4.10 -31.73 7.43
C ARG A 1047 4.07 -30.73 6.28
N GLY A 1048 5.27 -30.46 5.76
CA GLY A 1048 5.49 -29.52 4.66
C GLY A 1048 6.93 -29.50 4.20
N ASN A 1049 7.26 -28.51 3.36
CA ASN A 1049 8.65 -28.21 2.99
C ASN A 1049 9.09 -26.93 3.71
N ALA A 1050 10.35 -26.89 4.16
CA ALA A 1050 11.00 -25.71 4.73
C ALA A 1050 12.07 -25.16 3.78
N PHE A 1051 12.24 -23.83 3.75
CA PHE A 1051 13.40 -23.15 3.16
C PHE A 1051 13.93 -22.07 4.13
N LEU A 1052 15.24 -22.02 4.34
CA LEU A 1052 15.89 -21.14 5.30
C LEU A 1052 17.03 -20.35 4.64
N ASN A 1053 17.22 -19.09 5.03
CA ASN A 1053 18.33 -18.22 4.59
C ASN A 1053 18.55 -18.27 3.07
N GLU A 1054 19.66 -18.81 2.57
CA GLU A 1054 19.98 -18.81 1.13
C GLU A 1054 18.93 -19.50 0.23
N ASP A 1055 18.07 -20.37 0.78
CA ASP A 1055 16.93 -20.96 0.07
C ASP A 1055 15.63 -20.13 0.17
N PHE A 1056 15.55 -19.15 1.08
CA PHE A 1056 14.41 -18.24 1.24
C PHE A 1056 14.47 -17.08 0.23
N THR A 1057 14.32 -17.41 -1.05
CA THR A 1057 14.28 -16.45 -2.17
C THR A 1057 12.92 -16.42 -2.85
N LEU A 1058 12.60 -15.30 -3.53
CA LEU A 1058 11.36 -15.16 -4.29
C LEU A 1058 11.24 -16.19 -5.43
N ASN A 1059 12.37 -16.63 -5.98
CA ASN A 1059 12.41 -17.64 -7.03
C ASN A 1059 12.06 -19.02 -6.49
N ASN A 1060 12.57 -19.39 -5.30
CA ASN A 1060 12.24 -20.67 -4.65
C ASN A 1060 10.77 -20.72 -4.20
N LEU A 1061 10.20 -19.62 -3.68
CA LEU A 1061 8.77 -19.51 -3.38
C LEU A 1061 7.90 -19.78 -4.62
N LYS A 1062 8.23 -19.16 -5.76
CA LYS A 1062 7.51 -19.38 -7.03
C LYS A 1062 7.70 -20.80 -7.56
N ALA A 1063 8.91 -21.33 -7.56
CA ALA A 1063 9.22 -22.67 -8.05
C ALA A 1063 8.52 -23.75 -7.22
N ALA A 1064 8.50 -23.63 -5.90
CA ALA A 1064 7.84 -24.60 -5.02
C ALA A 1064 6.32 -24.61 -5.20
N ARG A 1065 5.67 -23.43 -5.30
CA ARG A 1065 4.22 -23.35 -5.61
C ARG A 1065 3.88 -23.87 -7.00
N ALA A 1066 4.75 -23.67 -8.00
CA ALA A 1066 4.56 -24.22 -9.33
C ALA A 1066 4.71 -25.77 -9.39
N GLN A 1067 5.43 -26.36 -8.43
CA GLN A 1067 5.60 -27.81 -8.33
C GLN A 1067 4.54 -28.49 -7.47
N ASN A 1068 4.05 -27.84 -6.39
CA ASN A 1068 3.13 -28.43 -5.43
C ASN A 1068 2.05 -27.42 -4.96
N PRO A 1069 0.76 -27.82 -4.91
CA PRO A 1069 -0.32 -26.97 -4.43
C PRO A 1069 -0.36 -26.92 -2.90
N TYR A 1070 0.49 -26.07 -2.32
CA TYR A 1070 0.47 -25.77 -0.88
C TYR A 1070 -0.76 -24.94 -0.50
N GLY A 1071 -1.63 -25.50 0.34
CA GLY A 1071 -2.82 -24.81 0.86
C GLY A 1071 -2.49 -23.80 1.95
N ILE A 1072 -1.37 -24.01 2.65
CA ILE A 1072 -0.84 -23.13 3.69
C ILE A 1072 0.54 -22.64 3.28
N ILE A 1073 0.79 -21.35 3.43
CA ILE A 1073 2.11 -20.75 3.29
C ILE A 1073 2.44 -19.97 4.55
N HIS A 1074 3.63 -20.18 5.10
CA HIS A 1074 4.12 -19.56 6.32
C HIS A 1074 5.44 -18.85 6.05
N LEU A 1075 5.52 -17.55 6.32
CA LEU A 1075 6.72 -16.72 6.10
C LEU A 1075 7.19 -16.13 7.44
N ALA A 1076 8.38 -16.51 7.89
CA ALA A 1076 8.96 -16.15 9.19
C ALA A 1076 10.23 -15.30 9.04
N THR A 1077 10.14 -14.00 9.25
CA THR A 1077 11.21 -13.03 8.91
C THR A 1077 10.89 -11.61 9.42
N HIS A 1078 11.76 -10.63 9.16
CA HIS A 1078 11.41 -9.21 9.30
C HIS A 1078 10.36 -8.79 8.28
N GLY A 1079 9.29 -8.16 8.79
CA GLY A 1079 8.34 -7.37 8.01
C GLY A 1079 8.45 -5.92 8.45
N GLU A 1080 8.31 -4.99 7.51
CA GLU A 1080 8.20 -3.58 7.85
C GLU A 1080 7.17 -2.88 6.96
N PHE A 1081 6.03 -2.55 7.58
CA PHE A 1081 5.06 -1.63 7.00
C PHE A 1081 5.44 -0.17 7.28
N LYS A 1082 5.48 0.64 6.21
CA LYS A 1082 5.75 2.09 6.22
C LYS A 1082 4.62 2.84 5.53
N SER A 1083 4.20 3.94 6.15
CA SER A 1083 3.23 4.89 5.59
C SER A 1083 3.65 5.43 4.22
N GLY A 1084 2.66 5.85 3.43
CA GLY A 1084 2.85 6.27 2.04
C GLY A 1084 2.64 5.11 1.05
N LYS A 1085 3.42 5.11 -0.04
CA LYS A 1085 3.28 4.12 -1.13
C LYS A 1085 3.40 2.67 -0.63
N PRO A 1086 2.61 1.72 -1.18
CA PRO A 1086 2.77 0.30 -0.89
C PRO A 1086 4.20 -0.22 -1.09
N SER A 1087 4.90 0.25 -2.13
CA SER A 1087 6.32 -0.03 -2.40
C SER A 1087 7.29 0.31 -1.25
N ASN A 1088 6.91 1.17 -0.31
CA ASN A 1088 7.73 1.51 0.86
C ASN A 1088 7.72 0.39 1.92
N SER A 1089 6.76 -0.53 1.83
CA SER A 1089 6.56 -1.64 2.75
C SER A 1089 7.08 -2.94 2.15
N TYR A 1090 7.81 -3.73 2.95
CA TYR A 1090 8.46 -4.97 2.50
C TYR A 1090 8.37 -6.10 3.53
N ILE A 1091 8.41 -7.33 3.02
CA ILE A 1091 8.82 -8.54 3.74
C ILE A 1091 10.28 -8.81 3.33
N GLN A 1092 11.19 -8.95 4.30
CA GLN A 1092 12.59 -9.22 4.02
C GLN A 1092 12.76 -10.71 3.66
N LEU A 1093 13.19 -11.00 2.42
CA LEU A 1093 13.72 -12.30 2.05
C LEU A 1093 15.24 -12.30 2.32
N ASP A 1094 15.93 -13.41 2.10
CA ASP A 1094 17.40 -13.45 2.22
C ASP A 1094 18.08 -12.56 1.15
N ASP A 1095 17.70 -12.76 -0.11
CA ASP A 1095 18.32 -12.08 -1.27
C ASP A 1095 17.74 -10.69 -1.56
N THR A 1096 16.47 -10.45 -1.19
CA THR A 1096 15.67 -9.32 -1.70
C THR A 1096 14.59 -8.85 -0.73
N GLN A 1097 14.03 -7.67 -0.98
CA GLN A 1097 12.86 -7.16 -0.28
C GLN A 1097 11.60 -7.39 -1.11
N LEU A 1098 10.70 -8.27 -0.62
CA LEU A 1098 9.42 -8.55 -1.24
C LEU A 1098 8.43 -7.42 -0.90
N THR A 1099 8.29 -6.47 -1.82
CA THR A 1099 7.42 -5.31 -1.64
C THR A 1099 5.94 -5.67 -1.73
N LEU A 1100 5.10 -4.81 -1.16
CA LEU A 1100 3.65 -4.98 -1.11
C LEU A 1100 2.97 -5.06 -2.50
N ASP A 1101 3.55 -4.42 -3.52
CA ASP A 1101 3.06 -4.53 -4.91
C ASP A 1101 3.51 -5.82 -5.60
N GLN A 1102 4.75 -6.28 -5.35
CA GLN A 1102 5.20 -7.59 -5.84
C GLN A 1102 4.35 -8.72 -5.25
N LEU A 1103 3.97 -8.63 -3.96
CA LEU A 1103 3.07 -9.58 -3.30
C LEU A 1103 1.75 -9.78 -4.07
N ARG A 1104 1.18 -8.71 -4.63
CA ARG A 1104 -0.07 -8.78 -5.43
C ARG A 1104 0.10 -9.62 -6.71
N THR A 1105 1.30 -9.63 -7.28
CA THR A 1105 1.60 -10.30 -8.56
C THR A 1105 1.95 -11.79 -8.43
N LEU A 1106 1.93 -12.37 -7.23
CA LEU A 1106 2.35 -13.75 -7.01
C LEU A 1106 1.28 -14.81 -7.34
N GLY A 1107 0.08 -14.41 -7.76
CA GLY A 1107 -0.97 -15.33 -8.23
C GLY A 1107 -1.41 -16.31 -7.14
N TRP A 1108 -1.86 -15.80 -5.99
CA TRP A 1108 -2.18 -16.63 -4.82
C TRP A 1108 -3.39 -17.56 -5.01
N HIS A 1109 -4.20 -17.32 -6.03
CA HIS A 1109 -5.36 -18.13 -6.40
C HIS A 1109 -4.99 -19.38 -7.24
N ASP A 1110 -3.78 -19.46 -7.80
CA ASP A 1110 -3.34 -20.61 -8.61
C ASP A 1110 -1.87 -20.99 -8.32
N PRO A 1111 -1.60 -22.15 -7.68
CA PRO A 1111 -2.56 -22.96 -6.93
C PRO A 1111 -3.09 -22.19 -5.70
N PRO A 1112 -4.36 -22.41 -5.29
CA PRO A 1112 -5.05 -21.57 -4.32
C PRO A 1112 -4.49 -21.71 -2.89
N VAL A 1113 -4.11 -20.58 -2.31
CA VAL A 1113 -3.62 -20.47 -0.92
C VAL A 1113 -4.77 -20.10 0.00
N GLU A 1114 -5.10 -21.03 0.90
CA GLU A 1114 -6.22 -20.91 1.83
C GLU A 1114 -5.83 -20.13 3.10
N LEU A 1115 -4.56 -20.21 3.50
CA LEU A 1115 -3.97 -19.49 4.62
C LEU A 1115 -2.54 -19.03 4.32
N LEU A 1116 -2.29 -17.72 4.38
CA LEU A 1116 -0.96 -17.12 4.41
C LEU A 1116 -0.67 -16.61 5.83
N VAL A 1117 0.30 -17.22 6.52
CA VAL A 1117 0.81 -16.74 7.81
C VAL A 1117 2.04 -15.88 7.58
N LEU A 1118 1.98 -14.64 8.05
CA LEU A 1118 3.07 -13.68 8.01
C LEU A 1118 3.64 -13.50 9.41
N SER A 1119 4.48 -14.45 9.83
CA SER A 1119 5.20 -14.50 11.12
C SER A 1119 6.33 -13.45 11.12
N ALA A 1120 5.90 -12.20 11.08
CA ALA A 1120 6.72 -11.05 10.77
C ALA A 1120 6.09 -9.77 11.34
N CYS A 1121 6.89 -8.73 11.56
CA CYS A 1121 6.46 -7.49 12.20
C CYS A 1121 5.56 -6.61 11.31
N ARG A 1122 4.55 -5.96 11.92
CA ARG A 1122 3.63 -4.99 11.28
C ARG A 1122 2.95 -5.47 9.98
N THR A 1123 2.66 -6.76 9.84
CA THR A 1123 2.13 -7.32 8.58
C THR A 1123 0.61 -7.24 8.42
N ALA A 1124 -0.17 -6.98 9.47
CA ALA A 1124 -1.63 -6.97 9.40
C ALA A 1124 -2.21 -5.78 8.62
N LEU A 1125 -1.81 -4.55 8.97
CA LEU A 1125 -2.55 -3.32 8.63
C LEU A 1125 -1.62 -2.14 8.36
N GLY A 1126 -2.11 -1.20 7.54
CA GLY A 1126 -1.38 -0.04 7.10
C GLY A 1126 -1.87 1.29 7.67
N ASP A 1127 -1.52 2.37 6.96
CA ASP A 1127 -1.98 3.74 7.19
C ASP A 1127 -3.24 4.02 6.34
N VAL A 1128 -3.83 5.21 6.48
CA VAL A 1128 -5.05 5.63 5.76
C VAL A 1128 -4.87 5.60 4.22
N GLU A 1129 -3.64 5.80 3.72
CA GLU A 1129 -3.30 5.69 2.29
C GLU A 1129 -3.15 4.23 1.78
N ALA A 1130 -3.22 3.23 2.67
CA ALA A 1130 -2.92 1.82 2.37
C ALA A 1130 -3.72 0.88 3.29
N GLU A 1131 -5.05 0.98 3.21
CA GLU A 1131 -6.08 0.56 4.18
C GLU A 1131 -6.08 -0.90 4.72
N LEU A 1132 -5.18 -1.77 4.27
CA LEU A 1132 -5.25 -3.22 4.44
C LEU A 1132 -3.91 -3.93 4.76
N GLY A 1133 -2.78 -3.21 4.84
CA GLY A 1133 -1.47 -3.80 5.19
C GLY A 1133 -1.02 -4.92 4.23
N PHE A 1134 -0.12 -5.81 4.69
CA PHE A 1134 0.28 -6.99 3.91
C PHE A 1134 -0.82 -8.06 3.89
N ALA A 1135 -1.41 -8.38 5.05
CA ALA A 1135 -2.39 -9.45 5.16
C ALA A 1135 -3.66 -9.18 4.34
N GLY A 1136 -4.28 -8.01 4.47
CA GLY A 1136 -5.48 -7.67 3.70
C GLY A 1136 -5.23 -7.45 2.21
N LEU A 1137 -4.00 -7.09 1.79
CA LEU A 1137 -3.64 -7.04 0.38
C LEU A 1137 -3.21 -8.39 -0.21
N ALA A 1138 -2.75 -9.34 0.61
CA ALA A 1138 -2.66 -10.73 0.20
C ALA A 1138 -4.06 -11.30 -0.08
N VAL A 1139 -5.05 -10.96 0.76
CA VAL A 1139 -6.46 -11.30 0.53
C VAL A 1139 -6.99 -10.69 -0.77
N ALA A 1140 -6.79 -9.39 -0.97
CA ALA A 1140 -7.15 -8.71 -2.23
C ALA A 1140 -6.40 -9.25 -3.47
N ALA A 1141 -5.33 -10.03 -3.29
CA ALA A 1141 -4.56 -10.68 -4.35
C ALA A 1141 -4.88 -12.19 -4.53
N GLY A 1142 -5.91 -12.69 -3.86
CA GLY A 1142 -6.43 -14.05 -4.04
C GLY A 1142 -5.97 -15.09 -3.02
N VAL A 1143 -5.37 -14.68 -1.89
CA VAL A 1143 -5.33 -15.54 -0.69
C VAL A 1143 -6.72 -15.50 -0.04
N LYS A 1144 -7.26 -16.61 0.46
CA LYS A 1144 -8.55 -16.56 1.19
C LYS A 1144 -8.43 -15.95 2.59
N THR A 1145 -7.36 -16.28 3.30
CA THR A 1145 -7.13 -15.87 4.69
C THR A 1145 -5.67 -15.50 4.91
N ALA A 1146 -5.41 -14.36 5.53
CA ALA A 1146 -4.06 -13.97 5.91
C ALA A 1146 -3.99 -13.65 7.41
N LEU A 1147 -3.01 -14.24 8.09
CA LEU A 1147 -2.69 -13.97 9.50
C LEU A 1147 -1.45 -13.08 9.55
N GLY A 1148 -1.57 -11.89 10.15
CA GLY A 1148 -0.46 -10.93 10.25
C GLY A 1148 -0.52 -10.09 11.52
N SER A 1149 0.53 -9.31 11.79
CA SER A 1149 0.73 -8.60 13.06
C SER A 1149 0.44 -7.09 13.04
N LEU A 1150 -0.12 -6.57 14.13
CA LEU A 1150 -0.53 -5.18 14.32
C LEU A 1150 0.61 -4.24 14.79
N TRP A 1151 1.74 -4.80 15.22
CA TRP A 1151 2.92 -4.08 15.73
C TRP A 1151 4.22 -4.89 15.52
N TYR A 1152 5.36 -4.39 16.03
CA TYR A 1152 6.59 -5.19 16.10
C TYR A 1152 6.43 -6.23 17.21
N VAL A 1153 6.64 -7.51 16.88
CA VAL A 1153 6.40 -8.66 17.79
C VAL A 1153 7.70 -9.15 18.43
N SER A 1154 7.58 -10.01 19.43
CA SER A 1154 8.74 -10.68 20.07
C SER A 1154 9.02 -12.00 19.36
N ASP A 1155 10.29 -12.28 19.08
CA ASP A 1155 10.78 -13.51 18.41
C ASP A 1155 10.25 -14.79 19.10
N GLY A 1156 10.68 -15.06 20.34
CA GLY A 1156 10.21 -16.21 21.13
C GLY A 1156 8.71 -16.20 21.46
N GLY A 1157 8.10 -15.01 21.62
CA GLY A 1157 6.65 -14.91 21.84
C GLY A 1157 5.82 -15.24 20.59
N THR A 1158 6.36 -14.99 19.40
CA THR A 1158 5.73 -15.34 18.12
C THR A 1158 5.87 -16.84 17.87
N LEU A 1159 7.05 -17.42 18.10
CA LEU A 1159 7.27 -18.87 18.08
C LEU A 1159 6.24 -19.62 18.96
N GLY A 1160 6.01 -19.14 20.19
CA GLY A 1160 5.02 -19.74 21.09
C GLY A 1160 3.58 -19.65 20.56
N LEU A 1161 3.17 -18.49 20.04
CA LEU A 1161 1.83 -18.30 19.45
C LEU A 1161 1.65 -19.16 18.18
N MET A 1162 2.62 -19.16 17.27
CA MET A 1162 2.52 -19.86 15.99
C MET A 1162 2.57 -21.37 16.15
N THR A 1163 3.45 -21.89 17.02
CA THR A 1163 3.45 -23.32 17.36
C THR A 1163 2.09 -23.74 17.89
N THR A 1164 1.55 -23.01 18.88
CA THR A 1164 0.26 -23.35 19.49
C THR A 1164 -0.90 -23.17 18.52
N PHE A 1165 -0.87 -22.17 17.63
CA PHE A 1165 -1.85 -21.99 16.57
C PHE A 1165 -1.91 -23.20 15.63
N TYR A 1166 -0.76 -23.71 15.20
CA TYR A 1166 -0.70 -24.89 14.33
C TYR A 1166 -1.01 -26.21 15.05
N GLU A 1167 -0.81 -26.32 16.37
CA GLU A 1167 -1.37 -27.43 17.17
C GLU A 1167 -2.90 -27.38 17.15
N GLN A 1168 -3.51 -26.26 17.55
CA GLN A 1168 -4.96 -26.13 17.66
C GLN A 1168 -5.67 -26.25 16.30
N LEU A 1169 -5.04 -25.81 15.21
CA LEU A 1169 -5.54 -25.94 13.84
C LEU A 1169 -5.67 -27.40 13.35
N GLN A 1170 -5.08 -28.38 14.05
CA GLN A 1170 -5.32 -29.81 13.78
C GLN A 1170 -6.62 -30.33 14.40
N GLU A 1171 -7.08 -29.72 15.49
CA GLU A 1171 -8.23 -30.19 16.26
C GLU A 1171 -9.54 -29.50 15.82
N VAL A 1172 -9.53 -28.18 15.61
CA VAL A 1172 -10.75 -27.40 15.32
C VAL A 1172 -10.97 -27.15 13.82
N PRO A 1173 -12.24 -27.01 13.35
CA PRO A 1173 -12.56 -26.99 11.92
C PRO A 1173 -12.40 -25.62 11.24
N ILE A 1174 -12.18 -24.52 11.97
CA ILE A 1174 -12.03 -23.16 11.41
C ILE A 1174 -10.78 -22.46 11.92
N LYS A 1175 -10.25 -21.56 11.09
CA LYS A 1175 -8.98 -20.87 11.30
C LYS A 1175 -9.00 -19.92 12.50
N ALA A 1176 -10.07 -19.16 12.70
CA ALA A 1176 -10.17 -18.21 13.82
C ALA A 1176 -10.38 -18.89 15.18
N GLU A 1177 -10.94 -20.10 15.24
CA GLU A 1177 -11.03 -20.86 16.49
C GLU A 1177 -9.66 -21.40 16.91
N ALA A 1178 -8.83 -21.84 15.96
CA ALA A 1178 -7.46 -22.23 16.24
C ALA A 1178 -6.61 -21.06 16.78
N LEU A 1179 -6.81 -19.85 16.22
CA LEU A 1179 -6.17 -18.64 16.74
C LEU A 1179 -6.69 -18.29 18.14
N ARG A 1180 -8.01 -18.39 18.38
CA ARG A 1180 -8.62 -18.16 19.69
C ARG A 1180 -8.05 -19.08 20.76
N LEU A 1181 -7.98 -20.38 20.48
CA LEU A 1181 -7.45 -21.37 21.43
C LEU A 1181 -5.95 -21.17 21.71
N ALA A 1182 -5.16 -20.77 20.70
CA ALA A 1182 -3.76 -20.41 20.92
C ALA A 1182 -3.61 -19.11 21.74
N GLN A 1183 -4.51 -18.14 21.56
CA GLN A 1183 -4.55 -16.92 22.39
C GLN A 1183 -4.93 -17.25 23.84
N LEU A 1184 -5.88 -18.17 24.06
CA LEU A 1184 -6.29 -18.62 25.39
C LEU A 1184 -5.18 -19.37 26.12
N ALA A 1185 -4.52 -20.33 25.47
CA ALA A 1185 -3.36 -21.03 26.03
C ALA A 1185 -2.23 -20.06 26.45
N MET A 1186 -2.08 -18.91 25.80
CA MET A 1186 -1.17 -17.86 26.25
C MET A 1186 -1.73 -17.05 27.43
N ILE A 1187 -3.02 -16.65 27.41
CA ILE A 1187 -3.71 -15.95 28.51
C ILE A 1187 -3.66 -16.76 29.82
N GLU A 1188 -3.94 -18.06 29.75
CA GLU A 1188 -3.97 -18.99 30.87
C GLU A 1188 -2.55 -19.41 31.34
N GLY A 1189 -1.52 -19.05 30.56
CA GLY A 1189 -0.12 -19.33 30.88
C GLY A 1189 0.31 -20.78 30.60
N GLU A 1190 -0.41 -21.52 29.76
CA GLU A 1190 -0.03 -22.87 29.33
C GLU A 1190 1.11 -22.86 28.29
N VAL A 1191 1.30 -21.74 27.58
CA VAL A 1191 2.44 -21.51 26.67
C VAL A 1191 3.57 -20.81 27.42
N GLN A 1192 4.72 -21.47 27.58
CA GLN A 1192 5.84 -20.98 28.40
C GLN A 1192 7.20 -21.23 27.73
N ILE A 1193 8.20 -20.41 28.08
CA ILE A 1193 9.61 -20.65 27.71
C ILE A 1193 10.44 -20.77 29.00
N GLU A 1194 10.81 -21.99 29.34
CA GLU A 1194 11.57 -22.32 30.56
C GLU A 1194 12.53 -23.50 30.33
N ASN A 1195 13.65 -23.52 31.06
CA ASN A 1195 14.61 -24.63 31.11
C ASN A 1195 15.15 -25.06 29.71
N GLY A 1196 15.30 -24.12 28.78
CA GLY A 1196 15.68 -24.37 27.40
C GLY A 1196 14.61 -25.09 26.57
N GLN A 1197 13.33 -25.00 26.93
CA GLN A 1197 12.21 -25.57 26.19
C GLN A 1197 11.09 -24.55 25.96
N LEU A 1198 10.40 -24.69 24.82
CA LEU A 1198 9.06 -24.15 24.61
C LEU A 1198 8.06 -25.21 25.10
N ILE A 1199 7.18 -24.83 26.02
CA ILE A 1199 6.08 -25.64 26.52
C ILE A 1199 4.79 -25.13 25.86
N THR A 1200 3.95 -26.06 25.40
CA THR A 1200 2.60 -25.80 24.86
C THR A 1200 1.59 -26.67 25.62
N PRO A 1201 0.25 -26.46 25.45
CA PRO A 1201 -0.76 -27.30 26.09
C PRO A 1201 -0.64 -28.79 25.76
N THR A 1202 -0.08 -29.14 24.60
CA THR A 1202 0.00 -30.54 24.14
C THR A 1202 1.39 -31.15 24.25
N GLN A 1203 2.45 -30.35 24.05
CA GLN A 1203 3.80 -30.84 23.78
C GLN A 1203 4.90 -29.94 24.41
N SER A 1204 6.16 -30.31 24.21
CA SER A 1204 7.30 -29.49 24.65
C SER A 1204 8.50 -29.67 23.72
N PHE A 1205 9.01 -28.57 23.18
CA PHE A 1205 10.01 -28.54 22.12
C PHE A 1205 11.35 -28.01 22.67
N PRO A 1206 12.49 -28.63 22.36
CA PRO A 1206 13.80 -28.15 22.81
C PRO A 1206 14.21 -26.88 22.06
N LEU A 1207 14.82 -25.91 22.75
CA LEU A 1207 15.28 -24.65 22.16
C LEU A 1207 16.81 -24.54 22.14
N PRO A 1208 17.41 -23.91 21.12
CA PRO A 1208 18.84 -23.62 21.07
C PRO A 1208 19.27 -22.64 22.18
N PRO A 1209 20.54 -22.68 22.66
CA PRO A 1209 21.04 -21.81 23.73
C PRO A 1209 20.95 -20.29 23.46
N THR A 1210 20.72 -19.87 22.22
CA THR A 1210 20.48 -18.47 21.84
C THR A 1210 19.14 -17.93 22.34
N LEU A 1211 18.10 -18.78 22.41
CA LEU A 1211 16.75 -18.41 22.86
C LEU A 1211 16.58 -18.44 24.38
N VAL A 1212 17.54 -18.99 25.13
CA VAL A 1212 17.57 -18.99 26.60
C VAL A 1212 17.53 -17.57 27.20
N SER A 1213 17.87 -16.55 26.41
CA SER A 1213 17.65 -15.13 26.74
C SER A 1213 16.17 -14.73 26.93
N SER A 1214 15.22 -15.60 26.56
CA SER A 1214 13.77 -15.42 26.72
C SER A 1214 13.16 -16.24 27.87
N GLU A 1215 13.97 -16.92 28.69
CA GLU A 1215 13.46 -17.67 29.86
C GLU A 1215 12.78 -16.75 30.88
N GLY A 1216 11.65 -17.20 31.43
CA GLY A 1216 10.89 -16.44 32.44
C GLY A 1216 10.16 -15.21 31.89
N VAL A 1217 10.05 -15.07 30.56
CA VAL A 1217 9.17 -14.09 29.92
C VAL A 1217 7.72 -14.56 30.03
N ASP A 1218 6.90 -13.77 30.72
CA ASP A 1218 5.47 -14.00 30.87
C ASP A 1218 4.70 -13.67 29.57
N LEU A 1219 4.27 -14.73 28.88
CA LEU A 1219 3.58 -14.66 27.58
C LEU A 1219 2.08 -14.34 27.69
N SER A 1220 1.50 -14.27 28.90
CA SER A 1220 0.07 -13.96 29.11
C SER A 1220 -0.30 -12.51 28.79
N HIS A 1221 0.68 -11.61 28.62
CA HIS A 1221 0.42 -10.22 28.29
C HIS A 1221 -0.12 -10.08 26.84
N PRO A 1222 -1.21 -9.33 26.58
CA PRO A 1222 -1.82 -9.21 25.24
C PRO A 1222 -0.89 -8.70 24.15
N TYR A 1223 0.24 -8.09 24.50
CA TYR A 1223 1.33 -7.78 23.55
C TYR A 1223 1.75 -8.97 22.69
N TYR A 1224 1.77 -10.18 23.25
CA TYR A 1224 2.24 -11.39 22.56
C TYR A 1224 1.12 -12.01 21.70
N TRP A 1225 -0.04 -12.27 22.31
CA TRP A 1225 -1.11 -13.05 21.68
C TRP A 1225 -2.13 -12.21 20.89
N SER A 1226 -2.44 -10.98 21.30
CA SER A 1226 -3.36 -10.09 20.56
C SER A 1226 -2.70 -9.32 19.42
N ALA A 1227 -1.39 -9.51 19.21
CA ALA A 1227 -0.65 -8.89 18.13
C ALA A 1227 -1.12 -9.34 16.75
N PHE A 1228 -1.56 -10.59 16.62
CA PHE A 1228 -1.94 -11.16 15.34
C PHE A 1228 -3.46 -11.09 15.13
N THR A 1229 -3.86 -10.71 13.93
CA THR A 1229 -5.26 -10.68 13.50
C THR A 1229 -5.44 -11.40 12.17
N MET A 1230 -6.58 -12.05 12.02
CA MET A 1230 -6.95 -12.84 10.84
C MET A 1230 -7.80 -11.99 9.90
N ILE A 1231 -7.29 -11.77 8.68
CA ILE A 1231 -7.95 -10.96 7.65
C ILE A 1231 -8.40 -11.85 6.48
N GLY A 1232 -9.58 -11.58 5.92
CA GLY A 1232 -10.19 -12.39 4.86
C GLY A 1232 -11.23 -13.34 5.44
N ASN A 1233 -11.18 -14.61 5.05
CA ASN A 1233 -12.14 -15.63 5.51
C ASN A 1233 -11.61 -16.40 6.75
N PRO A 1234 -11.97 -16.04 8.00
CA PRO A 1234 -11.61 -16.79 9.23
C PRO A 1234 -12.12 -18.25 9.36
N TRP A 1235 -12.66 -18.80 8.27
CA TRP A 1235 -13.45 -20.02 8.15
C TRP A 1235 -12.58 -21.08 7.47
#